data_AF-A0A9P1CJS5-F1
#
_entry.id   AF-A0A9P1CJS5-F1
#
_cell.length_a   1.000
_cell.length_b   1.000
_cell.length_c   1.000
_cell.angle_alpha   90.00
_cell.angle_beta   90.00
_cell.angle_gamma   90.00
#
_symmetry.space_group_name_H-M   'P 1'
#
loop_
_entity.id
_entity.type
_entity.pdbx_description
1 polymer ?
#
loop_
_entity_poly.entity_id
_entity_poly.type
_entity_poly.pdbx_seq_one_letter_code
_entity_poly.pdbx_strand_id
1 'polypeptide(L)'
;MTAVRFLVFFLEVPFAAGESLLQPLAVEQPDASMFPLPQQARHLPPFGTEVQGAKATNKFWANWVVEEGRELSIHPMPYVLRYESSTGAPNMKVSRASSDARVVQYGDSETNGADKIRYYFSPFVSEFGLSAVESASQEGQIIVKEGLFGVHAEVRGPSGTQRRILFPIYSGMTYVSGFYTGFTPKISSDRALLVIERVSNGIWRLLNNGGKEFRVYAIDALGAFADASFDFHPDGRMTKAFEGWIRLAEVQAPEDREILDFHAAAVLVDWQLEVEQDGIIKYSFTKQAAVPKQVLHFAYAHHQKLLAGNAQVVTELTPLAPPTKGLMKGIAGDMWQLQVNVSEARSLGFLPASEPDASKAEDLKEKAYGTLQFFLHSDQWRQAMFKGSYYFSGKGFQKVAYTCLMLEKYYGREHSHTQSCANLLLRGFQCLYAPGPAPECNGAPIGLYYDSAWHGVASREGFTDTGCRTADFGNACYNDHHYHFSYFVVSAAVLVKLKPEFAQNTPFVSFVDTLIRDTANPSVQDSHFPQFRSFDWFDLHSWSRGVIPSADGKDQESTSEELNLLYGIHLWGMVLQREPLQELGSTMLTLCALTIREFFLMTDDNPHHPEDFVTNHVTGIFFQNKVDYATWFGWRYDFIHGIQMLPVSPALLMIRTPEFCRQEWDNVLSRLPLSPTDPWTSLLVTGTLSIIEPQEAYSRLSAMLPEHMDDGLTWAWALYWTASLEAANGGTGPSPSTSLASSTGSTEAPEENLALYRLAVASSDLSADFAAARAVDGLFVTRWSPVSTEQNPWISVDLGEVHALSHVVLLWGEFYPTSYVLQGATEADAWSNLAVVAGSSELLRSDLPRPSFARWVRVVIQGSGDLRLWEFQVFEDTETPVTSASTTASTTSTSTVATVATTEVGTTLSGVVTTQPETTVVTSTVGPSTTPFYGPNLAFQKPVLSSSFRSATEHAYKAVDGDVESQWASVSLNDQWLWVDLLGLYAVNRVVLLFGDVPQQFVLQSAPDGIKWSDLATVNGASGFVSTEFQPAVLTQWLRVVCQTSCSIRELTIHGDVPGATTATTATTSSPLTTTAAVSTTQEVTGTSTEGTTSTTGPVNRVNLAELKPVLASSQRLATEHVSRMVDASLSTQWASATGDVAPWAWVDLLGVYN
;
A
#
# COMPACT_ATOMS: atom_id res chain seq x y z
N MET A 1 -31.52 28.79 -47.12
CA MET A 1 -32.74 27.96 -47.31
C MET A 1 -33.16 27.40 -45.96
N THR A 2 -34.44 27.06 -45.80
CA THR A 2 -35.07 26.89 -44.48
C THR A 2 -34.97 25.46 -43.94
N ALA A 3 -35.09 25.32 -42.62
CA ALA A 3 -34.82 24.11 -41.86
C ALA A 3 -35.61 22.85 -42.25
N VAL A 4 -34.94 21.70 -42.11
CA VAL A 4 -35.52 20.44 -41.61
C VAL A 4 -34.56 19.90 -40.55
N ARG A 5 -35.07 19.47 -39.39
CA ARG A 5 -34.32 18.90 -38.26
C ARG A 5 -35.25 17.97 -37.48
N PHE A 6 -34.73 16.89 -36.89
CA PHE A 6 -35.46 15.78 -36.26
C PHE A 6 -36.30 14.93 -37.24
N LEU A 7 -36.51 13.62 -37.04
CA LEU A 7 -36.09 12.72 -35.95
C LEU A 7 -35.23 11.56 -36.48
N VAL A 8 -34.25 11.14 -35.69
CA VAL A 8 -33.87 9.73 -35.57
C VAL A 8 -34.25 9.33 -34.15
N PHE A 9 -35.11 8.32 -34.00
CA PHE A 9 -35.44 7.78 -32.68
C PHE A 9 -34.23 6.98 -32.16
N PHE A 10 -33.94 7.09 -30.87
CA PHE A 10 -33.18 6.06 -30.18
C PHE A 10 -34.03 4.78 -30.21
N LEU A 11 -33.61 3.83 -31.03
CA LEU A 11 -33.86 2.42 -30.79
C LEU A 11 -32.59 1.87 -30.15
N GLU A 12 -32.47 2.11 -28.85
CA GLU A 12 -31.77 1.17 -27.99
C GLU A 12 -32.46 -0.18 -28.20
N VAL A 13 -31.76 -1.12 -28.84
CA VAL A 13 -32.13 -2.52 -28.77
C VAL A 13 -31.62 -2.95 -27.40
N PRO A 14 -32.48 -3.20 -26.40
CA PRO A 14 -31.99 -3.63 -25.10
C PRO A 14 -31.22 -4.93 -25.28
N PHE A 15 -30.04 -5.01 -24.68
CA PHE A 15 -29.20 -6.20 -24.69
C PHE A 15 -30.02 -7.38 -24.15
N ALA A 16 -29.84 -8.58 -24.71
CA ALA A 16 -30.65 -9.72 -24.29
C ALA A 16 -30.25 -10.15 -22.87
N ALA A 17 -31.22 -10.19 -21.96
CA ALA A 17 -30.99 -10.64 -20.58
C ALA A 17 -30.42 -12.08 -20.58
N GLY A 18 -29.18 -12.23 -20.14
CA GLY A 18 -28.41 -13.48 -20.20
C GLY A 18 -27.20 -13.46 -21.16
N GLU A 19 -26.89 -12.35 -21.82
CA GLU A 19 -25.60 -12.21 -22.51
C GLU A 19 -24.46 -11.87 -21.53
N SER A 20 -23.29 -12.50 -21.74
CA SER A 20 -22.11 -12.37 -20.88
C SER A 20 -21.34 -11.08 -21.13
N LEU A 21 -20.89 -10.44 -20.05
CA LEU A 21 -20.04 -9.25 -20.06
C LEU A 21 -18.57 -9.54 -20.40
N LEU A 22 -18.17 -10.81 -20.47
CA LEU A 22 -16.77 -11.25 -20.65
C LEU A 22 -16.29 -11.17 -22.11
N GLN A 23 -16.45 -10.00 -22.72
CA GLN A 23 -16.22 -9.72 -24.15
C GLN A 23 -14.86 -9.04 -24.35
N PRO A 24 -14.01 -9.48 -25.31
CA PRO A 24 -12.67 -8.91 -25.50
C PRO A 24 -12.73 -7.45 -25.99
N LEU A 25 -11.88 -6.58 -25.44
CA LEU A 25 -11.73 -5.20 -25.94
C LEU A 25 -11.10 -5.20 -27.34
N ALA A 26 -10.12 -6.09 -27.55
CA ALA A 26 -9.53 -6.43 -28.84
C ALA A 26 -8.90 -7.83 -28.75
N VAL A 27 -8.79 -8.53 -29.88
CA VAL A 27 -8.09 -9.83 -29.99
C VAL A 27 -6.77 -9.74 -30.76
N GLU A 28 -6.47 -8.58 -31.34
CA GLU A 28 -5.25 -8.32 -32.11
C GLU A 28 -4.04 -8.10 -31.18
N GLN A 29 -2.84 -8.45 -31.66
CA GLN A 29 -1.60 -8.17 -30.95
C GLN A 29 -1.43 -6.65 -30.70
N PRO A 30 -0.91 -6.22 -29.52
CA PRO A 30 -0.52 -4.83 -29.30
C PRO A 30 0.37 -4.27 -30.41
N ASP A 31 0.12 -3.03 -30.81
CA ASP A 31 0.84 -2.36 -31.89
C ASP A 31 2.34 -2.28 -31.57
N ALA A 32 3.17 -2.97 -32.36
CA ALA A 32 4.61 -3.08 -32.13
C ALA A 32 5.38 -1.74 -32.31
N SER A 33 4.76 -0.69 -32.83
CA SER A 33 5.33 0.67 -32.84
C SER A 33 5.14 1.40 -31.50
N MET A 34 4.04 1.11 -30.79
CA MET A 34 3.73 1.65 -29.47
C MET A 34 4.37 0.78 -28.37
N PHE A 35 4.22 -0.54 -28.51
CA PHE A 35 4.65 -1.59 -27.59
C PHE A 35 5.66 -2.55 -28.26
N PRO A 36 6.87 -2.10 -28.62
CA PRO A 36 7.90 -2.97 -29.20
C PRO A 36 8.30 -4.10 -28.23
N LEU A 37 8.93 -5.15 -28.78
CA LEU A 37 9.50 -6.22 -27.96
C LEU A 37 10.76 -5.73 -27.21
N PRO A 38 11.03 -6.24 -25.99
CA PRO A 38 12.26 -5.91 -25.26
C PRO A 38 13.49 -6.46 -25.98
N GLN A 39 14.59 -5.69 -25.93
CA GLN A 39 15.87 -6.07 -26.55
C GLN A 39 16.82 -6.80 -25.59
N GLN A 40 16.56 -6.73 -24.29
CA GLN A 40 17.37 -7.38 -23.23
C GLN A 40 16.67 -8.62 -22.70
N ALA A 41 17.42 -9.49 -22.01
CA ALA A 41 16.86 -10.62 -21.29
C ALA A 41 16.02 -10.16 -20.07
N ARG A 42 15.07 -10.99 -19.64
CA ARG A 42 14.25 -10.73 -18.45
C ARG A 42 14.99 -11.16 -17.19
N HIS A 43 14.87 -10.41 -16.10
CA HIS A 43 15.38 -10.80 -14.79
C HIS A 43 14.59 -11.99 -14.20
N LEU A 44 13.25 -12.00 -14.36
CA LEU A 44 12.37 -13.10 -13.97
C LEU A 44 11.56 -13.61 -15.18
N PRO A 45 12.11 -14.53 -16.00
CA PRO A 45 11.37 -15.22 -17.04
C PRO A 45 10.43 -16.31 -16.45
N PRO A 46 9.40 -16.75 -17.19
CA PRO A 46 8.58 -17.90 -16.79
C PRO A 46 9.43 -19.17 -16.67
N PHE A 47 9.28 -19.88 -15.56
CA PHE A 47 10.00 -21.12 -15.23
C PHE A 47 9.06 -22.12 -14.58
N GLY A 48 9.32 -23.44 -14.67
CA GLY A 48 8.47 -24.46 -14.04
C GLY A 48 7.02 -24.49 -14.56
N THR A 49 6.76 -24.03 -15.78
CA THR A 49 5.44 -24.02 -16.41
C THR A 49 5.51 -24.48 -17.87
N GLU A 50 4.55 -25.32 -18.27
CA GLU A 50 4.33 -25.75 -19.65
C GLU A 50 3.15 -25.00 -20.32
N VAL A 51 2.53 -24.05 -19.60
CA VAL A 51 1.39 -23.26 -20.11
C VAL A 51 1.81 -22.44 -21.33
N GLN A 52 1.11 -22.68 -22.45
CA GLN A 52 1.31 -21.97 -23.71
C GLN A 52 0.47 -20.70 -23.74
N GLY A 53 0.99 -19.64 -24.37
CA GLY A 53 0.35 -18.32 -24.38
C GLY A 53 0.58 -17.51 -23.10
N ALA A 54 -0.31 -16.54 -22.87
CA ALA A 54 -0.24 -15.60 -21.75
C ALA A 54 -0.36 -16.31 -20.38
N LYS A 55 0.30 -15.75 -19.36
CA LYS A 55 0.46 -16.37 -18.04
C LYS A 55 0.06 -15.41 -16.93
N ALA A 56 -0.49 -15.95 -15.85
CA ALA A 56 -0.94 -15.19 -14.70
C ALA A 56 0.25 -14.78 -13.81
N THR A 57 0.42 -13.47 -13.63
CA THR A 57 1.54 -12.88 -12.88
C THR A 57 1.15 -12.51 -11.44
N ASN A 58 -0.11 -12.10 -11.21
CA ASN A 58 -0.58 -11.52 -9.94
C ASN A 58 -1.57 -12.45 -9.21
N LYS A 59 -1.36 -13.78 -9.29
CA LYS A 59 -2.23 -14.79 -8.65
C LYS A 59 -1.49 -15.61 -7.58
N PHE A 60 -2.23 -16.30 -6.70
CA PHE A 60 -1.68 -16.96 -5.51
C PHE A 60 -0.59 -18.01 -5.78
N TRP A 61 -0.53 -18.56 -7.00
CA TRP A 61 0.46 -19.55 -7.43
C TRP A 61 1.75 -18.95 -8.03
N ALA A 62 1.84 -17.62 -8.20
CA ALA A 62 2.90 -16.99 -8.99
C ALA A 62 4.33 -17.34 -8.53
N ASN A 63 4.53 -17.61 -7.24
CA ASN A 63 5.80 -18.11 -6.69
C ASN A 63 6.33 -19.34 -7.44
N TRP A 64 5.48 -20.24 -7.93
CA TRP A 64 5.91 -21.48 -8.58
C TRP A 64 6.16 -21.35 -10.09
N VAL A 65 5.87 -20.20 -10.71
CA VAL A 65 6.16 -19.95 -12.14
C VAL A 65 7.44 -19.13 -12.38
N VAL A 66 8.25 -18.94 -11.34
CA VAL A 66 9.60 -18.32 -11.38
C VAL A 66 10.60 -19.15 -10.58
N GLU A 67 11.84 -19.27 -11.05
CA GLU A 67 12.84 -20.21 -10.49
C GLU A 67 13.11 -19.98 -8.99
N GLU A 68 13.36 -18.74 -8.59
CA GLU A 68 13.61 -18.34 -7.19
C GLU A 68 12.47 -18.68 -6.22
N GLY A 69 11.21 -18.67 -6.69
CA GLY A 69 10.04 -18.82 -5.82
C GLY A 69 9.60 -20.27 -5.60
N ARG A 70 10.23 -21.26 -6.25
CA ARG A 70 9.68 -22.62 -6.34
C ARG A 70 9.60 -23.44 -5.06
N GLU A 71 10.34 -23.07 -4.02
CA GLU A 71 10.21 -23.69 -2.68
C GLU A 71 9.44 -22.81 -1.68
N LEU A 72 8.93 -21.65 -2.12
CA LEU A 72 8.02 -20.83 -1.32
C LEU A 72 6.62 -21.43 -1.27
N SER A 73 5.84 -20.94 -0.32
CA SER A 73 4.44 -21.30 -0.16
C SER A 73 3.53 -20.66 -1.22
N ILE A 74 2.40 -21.30 -1.48
CA ILE A 74 1.28 -20.69 -2.23
C ILE A 74 0.01 -20.77 -1.39
N HIS A 75 -0.89 -19.80 -1.58
CA HIS A 75 -1.93 -19.45 -0.60
C HIS A 75 -3.36 -19.52 -1.20
N PRO A 76 -3.85 -20.71 -1.63
CA PRO A 76 -5.22 -20.87 -2.12
C PRO A 76 -6.29 -20.67 -1.04
N MET A 77 -5.94 -20.90 0.24
CA MET A 77 -6.86 -20.90 1.39
C MET A 77 -7.95 -21.98 1.36
N PRO A 78 -8.45 -22.42 2.53
CA PRO A 78 -7.91 -22.20 3.88
C PRO A 78 -6.57 -22.92 4.13
N TYR A 79 -6.12 -23.77 3.20
CA TYR A 79 -4.81 -24.41 3.22
C TYR A 79 -3.72 -23.51 2.60
N VAL A 80 -2.50 -23.66 3.09
CA VAL A 80 -1.28 -23.13 2.48
C VAL A 80 -0.44 -24.33 2.03
N LEU A 81 0.02 -24.32 0.78
CA LEU A 81 0.79 -25.41 0.19
C LEU A 81 2.27 -25.06 0.05
N ARG A 82 3.15 -26.06 0.04
CA ARG A 82 4.56 -25.95 -0.34
C ARG A 82 5.02 -27.25 -0.99
N TYR A 83 5.75 -27.18 -2.10
CA TYR A 83 6.43 -28.35 -2.65
C TYR A 83 7.82 -28.50 -1.99
N GLU A 84 8.18 -29.70 -1.56
CA GLU A 84 9.50 -30.00 -1.01
C GLU A 84 10.31 -30.84 -2.01
N SER A 85 11.39 -30.27 -2.57
CA SER A 85 12.26 -31.00 -3.51
C SER A 85 13.29 -31.91 -2.81
N SER A 86 13.69 -31.53 -1.59
CA SER A 86 14.90 -31.99 -0.90
C SER A 86 14.98 -33.50 -0.63
N THR A 87 13.84 -34.18 -0.56
CA THR A 87 13.78 -35.64 -0.31
C THR A 87 13.94 -36.49 -1.57
N GLY A 88 13.84 -35.88 -2.76
CA GLY A 88 13.83 -36.59 -4.05
C GLY A 88 12.57 -37.43 -4.33
N ALA A 89 11.65 -37.56 -3.36
CA ALA A 89 10.29 -38.04 -3.57
C ALA A 89 9.38 -36.84 -3.89
N PRO A 90 8.26 -37.04 -4.63
CA PRO A 90 7.26 -35.99 -4.73
C PRO A 90 6.67 -35.77 -3.32
N ASN A 91 6.57 -34.52 -2.86
CA ASN A 91 5.99 -34.22 -1.55
C ASN A 91 5.29 -32.85 -1.55
N MET A 92 3.97 -32.85 -1.70
CA MET A 92 3.13 -31.66 -1.59
C MET A 92 2.72 -31.46 -0.13
N LYS A 93 3.45 -30.60 0.59
CA LYS A 93 3.21 -30.29 2.00
C LYS A 93 1.95 -29.45 2.15
N VAL A 94 1.14 -29.79 3.14
CA VAL A 94 -0.08 -29.09 3.52
C VAL A 94 0.11 -28.48 4.90
N SER A 95 -0.05 -27.15 4.95
CA SER A 95 -0.15 -26.36 6.18
C SER A 95 -1.55 -25.81 6.34
N ARG A 96 -1.99 -25.67 7.59
CA ARG A 96 -3.25 -25.02 7.94
C ARG A 96 -3.01 -24.03 9.07
N ALA A 97 -3.27 -22.76 8.79
CA ALA A 97 -3.14 -21.65 9.72
C ALA A 97 -4.30 -21.65 10.73
N SER A 98 -4.02 -21.97 11.99
CA SER A 98 -4.96 -21.79 13.11
C SER A 98 -4.77 -20.40 13.73
N SER A 99 -5.86 -19.74 14.14
CA SER A 99 -5.87 -18.47 14.88
C SER A 99 -4.85 -18.48 16.02
N ASP A 100 -4.87 -19.54 16.80
CA ASP A 100 -4.13 -19.76 18.04
C ASP A 100 -2.62 -20.01 17.79
N ALA A 101 -2.20 -20.04 16.53
CA ALA A 101 -0.81 -20.21 16.09
C ALA A 101 -0.33 -19.04 15.21
N ARG A 102 -1.11 -17.94 15.10
CA ARG A 102 -0.64 -16.69 14.46
C ARG A 102 0.52 -16.12 15.27
N VAL A 103 1.55 -15.66 14.57
CA VAL A 103 2.58 -14.80 15.17
C VAL A 103 2.05 -13.38 15.14
N VAL A 104 2.08 -12.71 16.29
CA VAL A 104 1.55 -11.36 16.51
C VAL A 104 2.69 -10.50 17.02
N GLN A 105 2.89 -9.33 16.40
CA GLN A 105 3.82 -8.31 16.86
C GLN A 105 3.01 -7.06 17.24
N TYR A 106 3.05 -6.69 18.52
CA TYR A 106 2.53 -5.42 18.99
C TYR A 106 3.44 -4.26 18.56
N GLY A 107 2.87 -3.06 18.50
CA GLY A 107 3.64 -1.85 18.29
C GLY A 107 4.51 -1.46 19.49
N ASP A 108 5.06 -0.28 19.38
CA ASP A 108 5.93 0.40 20.34
C ASP A 108 5.62 1.91 20.27
N SER A 109 6.43 2.75 20.95
CA SER A 109 6.26 4.21 20.93
C SER A 109 6.61 4.88 19.60
N GLU A 110 7.19 4.15 18.65
CA GLU A 110 7.73 4.65 17.38
C GLU A 110 6.93 4.13 16.18
N THR A 111 6.01 3.18 16.42
CA THR A 111 5.10 2.57 15.44
C THR A 111 3.64 2.86 15.80
N ASN A 112 2.82 1.89 16.23
CA ASN A 112 1.37 2.09 16.47
C ASN A 112 0.90 1.96 17.92
N GLY A 113 1.82 1.99 18.90
CA GLY A 113 1.51 1.85 20.31
C GLY A 113 1.60 0.40 20.79
N ALA A 114 2.07 0.21 22.02
CA ALA A 114 2.27 -1.13 22.62
C ALA A 114 0.95 -1.84 22.99
N ASP A 115 -0.18 -1.14 22.90
CA ASP A 115 -1.55 -1.64 23.05
C ASP A 115 -2.16 -2.15 21.74
N LYS A 116 -1.56 -1.86 20.57
CA LYS A 116 -2.06 -2.27 19.26
C LYS A 116 -1.17 -3.30 18.59
N ILE A 117 -1.76 -4.12 17.73
CA ILE A 117 -0.98 -5.02 16.86
C ILE A 117 -0.45 -4.24 15.67
N ARG A 118 0.87 -4.23 15.46
CA ARG A 118 1.54 -3.68 14.27
C ARG A 118 1.38 -4.61 13.08
N TYR A 119 1.73 -5.89 13.26
CA TYR A 119 1.51 -6.91 12.25
C TYR A 119 1.18 -8.26 12.86
N TYR A 120 0.52 -9.11 12.07
CA TYR A 120 0.39 -10.52 12.38
C TYR A 120 0.47 -11.38 11.11
N PHE A 121 0.99 -12.60 11.24
CA PHE A 121 1.08 -13.55 10.13
C PHE A 121 0.89 -14.99 10.62
N SER A 122 0.73 -15.92 9.67
CA SER A 122 0.64 -17.36 9.98
C SER A 122 1.92 -18.11 9.58
N PRO A 123 2.64 -18.78 10.49
CA PRO A 123 3.81 -19.56 10.14
C PRO A 123 3.43 -20.81 9.35
N PHE A 124 4.27 -21.21 8.38
CA PHE A 124 4.06 -22.47 7.65
C PHE A 124 4.38 -23.67 8.55
N VAL A 125 3.34 -24.43 8.91
CA VAL A 125 3.43 -25.62 9.77
C VAL A 125 2.99 -26.82 8.94
N SER A 126 3.91 -27.68 8.53
CA SER A 126 3.53 -28.92 7.85
C SER A 126 2.77 -29.83 8.82
N GLU A 127 1.49 -30.08 8.52
CA GLU A 127 0.70 -31.06 9.26
C GLU A 127 0.86 -32.44 8.60
N PHE A 128 0.67 -32.49 7.29
CA PHE A 128 0.85 -33.69 6.46
C PHE A 128 1.35 -33.29 5.06
N GLY A 129 1.70 -34.26 4.23
CA GLY A 129 1.93 -34.04 2.80
C GLY A 129 1.48 -35.20 1.94
N LEU A 130 1.01 -34.89 0.73
CA LEU A 130 0.69 -35.86 -0.30
C LEU A 130 1.98 -36.23 -1.05
N SER A 131 2.47 -37.43 -0.80
CA SER A 131 3.77 -37.92 -1.25
C SER A 131 3.66 -39.27 -1.97
N ALA A 132 4.78 -39.82 -2.44
CA ALA A 132 4.89 -41.18 -2.93
C ALA A 132 6.04 -41.94 -2.23
N VAL A 133 6.15 -43.24 -2.50
CA VAL A 133 7.30 -44.07 -2.07
C VAL A 133 8.45 -43.97 -3.07
N GLU A 134 8.15 -43.79 -4.36
CA GLU A 134 9.13 -43.68 -5.43
C GLU A 134 9.58 -42.23 -5.70
N SER A 135 10.80 -42.06 -6.20
CA SER A 135 11.36 -40.74 -6.53
C SER A 135 10.62 -40.02 -7.65
N ALA A 136 10.68 -38.69 -7.63
CA ALA A 136 10.24 -37.80 -8.72
C ALA A 136 11.36 -37.56 -9.75
N SER A 137 11.05 -36.81 -10.82
CA SER A 137 12.06 -36.15 -11.65
C SER A 137 12.67 -34.95 -10.91
N GLN A 138 13.86 -34.50 -11.35
CA GLN A 138 14.50 -33.28 -10.83
C GLN A 138 13.80 -31.99 -11.29
N GLU A 139 12.75 -32.09 -12.11
CA GLU A 139 11.94 -30.95 -12.57
C GLU A 139 10.97 -30.47 -11.48
N GLY A 140 10.68 -31.29 -10.46
CA GLY A 140 9.77 -30.99 -9.35
C GLY A 140 8.32 -30.78 -9.79
N GLN A 141 7.62 -29.81 -9.18
CA GLN A 141 6.30 -29.38 -9.63
C GLN A 141 6.37 -28.50 -10.91
N ILE A 142 5.54 -28.83 -11.89
CA ILE A 142 5.39 -28.12 -13.17
C ILE A 142 3.94 -27.65 -13.30
N ILE A 143 3.69 -26.37 -13.54
CA ILE A 143 2.34 -25.88 -13.85
C ILE A 143 1.99 -26.29 -15.29
N VAL A 144 1.00 -27.17 -15.45
CA VAL A 144 0.55 -27.68 -16.76
C VAL A 144 -0.77 -27.06 -17.23
N LYS A 145 -1.50 -26.39 -16.31
CA LYS A 145 -2.70 -25.61 -16.62
C LYS A 145 -2.82 -24.43 -15.66
N GLU A 146 -3.15 -23.26 -16.20
CA GLU A 146 -3.63 -22.09 -15.48
C GLU A 146 -5.10 -21.84 -15.81
N GLY A 147 -5.84 -21.28 -14.84
CA GLY A 147 -7.22 -20.83 -14.99
C GLY A 147 -7.52 -19.76 -13.94
N LEU A 148 -8.63 -19.04 -14.07
CA LEU A 148 -8.88 -17.82 -13.28
C LEU A 148 -8.90 -18.03 -11.75
N PHE A 149 -9.22 -19.24 -11.29
CA PHE A 149 -9.39 -19.59 -9.87
C PHE A 149 -8.31 -20.55 -9.33
N GLY A 150 -7.29 -20.90 -10.13
CA GLY A 150 -6.30 -21.88 -9.73
C GLY A 150 -5.49 -22.52 -10.86
N VAL A 151 -4.72 -23.55 -10.49
CA VAL A 151 -3.75 -24.24 -11.37
C VAL A 151 -3.83 -25.74 -11.25
N HIS A 152 -3.35 -26.44 -12.29
CA HIS A 152 -2.96 -27.86 -12.17
C HIS A 152 -1.44 -27.94 -12.17
N ALA A 153 -0.86 -28.42 -11.07
CA ALA A 153 0.57 -28.69 -10.95
C ALA A 153 0.82 -30.20 -11.10
N GLU A 154 1.62 -30.62 -12.08
CA GLU A 154 2.04 -32.02 -12.26
C GLU A 154 3.43 -32.24 -11.65
N VAL A 155 3.64 -33.38 -10.99
CA VAL A 155 4.97 -33.86 -10.56
C VAL A 155 5.20 -35.22 -11.21
N ARG A 156 6.31 -35.36 -11.94
CA ARG A 156 6.62 -36.54 -12.77
C ARG A 156 7.58 -37.49 -12.07
N GLY A 157 7.59 -38.76 -12.49
CA GLY A 157 8.67 -39.69 -12.16
C GLY A 157 9.89 -39.51 -13.08
N PRO A 158 11.01 -40.18 -12.79
CA PRO A 158 12.19 -40.18 -13.66
C PRO A 158 11.89 -40.60 -15.10
N SER A 159 12.72 -40.11 -16.04
CA SER A 159 12.60 -40.41 -17.47
C SER A 159 12.54 -41.92 -17.76
N GLY A 160 11.67 -42.30 -18.69
CA GLY A 160 11.33 -43.69 -19.00
C GLY A 160 10.25 -44.32 -18.10
N THR A 161 9.81 -43.64 -17.03
CA THR A 161 8.61 -44.04 -16.28
C THR A 161 7.35 -43.38 -16.86
N GLN A 162 6.16 -43.88 -16.48
CA GLN A 162 4.86 -43.25 -16.76
C GLN A 162 4.23 -42.69 -15.48
N ARG A 163 5.05 -42.43 -14.45
CA ARG A 163 4.56 -42.00 -13.14
C ARG A 163 4.29 -40.49 -13.13
N ARG A 164 3.17 -40.09 -12.55
CA ARG A 164 2.80 -38.68 -12.33
C ARG A 164 1.87 -38.54 -11.13
N ILE A 165 1.87 -37.35 -10.53
CA ILE A 165 0.82 -36.89 -9.62
C ILE A 165 0.34 -35.52 -10.14
N LEU A 166 -0.96 -35.39 -10.41
CA LEU A 166 -1.57 -34.13 -10.84
C LEU A 166 -2.34 -33.49 -9.67
N PHE A 167 -1.91 -32.31 -9.23
CA PHE A 167 -2.52 -31.54 -8.16
C PHE A 167 -3.34 -30.38 -8.72
N PRO A 168 -4.68 -30.50 -8.85
CA PRO A 168 -5.56 -29.36 -9.05
C PRO A 168 -5.66 -28.56 -7.73
N ILE A 169 -5.33 -27.27 -7.80
CA ILE A 169 -5.22 -26.37 -6.63
C ILE A 169 -6.05 -25.14 -6.95
N TYR A 170 -7.10 -24.90 -6.16
CA TYR A 170 -8.07 -23.83 -6.37
C TYR A 170 -8.25 -22.97 -5.11
N SER A 171 -8.50 -21.68 -5.29
CA SER A 171 -8.82 -20.77 -4.18
C SER A 171 -10.06 -21.29 -3.41
N GLY A 172 -9.96 -21.46 -2.09
CA GLY A 172 -11.04 -22.00 -1.25
C GLY A 172 -11.25 -23.52 -1.28
N MET A 173 -10.32 -24.33 -1.78
CA MET A 173 -10.51 -25.78 -1.84
C MET A 173 -10.72 -26.44 -0.46
N THR A 174 -11.77 -27.25 -0.31
CA THR A 174 -12.03 -28.03 0.93
C THR A 174 -11.07 -29.21 1.12
N TYR A 175 -10.58 -29.77 0.01
CA TYR A 175 -9.72 -30.95 0.01
C TYR A 175 -8.47 -30.70 -0.84
N VAL A 176 -7.29 -30.77 -0.24
CA VAL A 176 -6.05 -30.88 -1.02
C VAL A 176 -6.08 -32.21 -1.76
N SER A 177 -5.95 -32.18 -3.09
CA SER A 177 -6.24 -33.34 -3.94
C SER A 177 -5.09 -33.60 -4.91
N GLY A 178 -4.73 -34.87 -5.12
CA GLY A 178 -3.75 -35.29 -6.13
C GLY A 178 -4.20 -36.56 -6.85
N PHE A 179 -4.20 -36.55 -8.18
CA PHE A 179 -4.45 -37.74 -8.99
C PHE A 179 -3.13 -38.48 -9.27
N TYR A 180 -3.01 -39.70 -8.76
CA TYR A 180 -1.83 -40.54 -8.90
C TYR A 180 -1.97 -41.45 -10.13
N THR A 181 -0.88 -41.58 -10.89
CA THR A 181 -0.66 -42.64 -11.88
C THR A 181 0.70 -43.28 -11.63
N GLY A 182 0.76 -44.60 -11.53
CA GLY A 182 1.98 -45.43 -11.41
C GLY A 182 2.82 -45.25 -10.14
N PHE A 183 2.52 -44.26 -9.30
CA PHE A 183 3.14 -44.04 -7.99
C PHE A 183 2.42 -44.84 -6.89
N THR A 184 3.16 -45.21 -5.85
CA THR A 184 2.64 -45.76 -4.59
C THR A 184 2.45 -44.62 -3.60
N PRO A 185 1.21 -44.21 -3.26
CA PRO A 185 0.99 -43.06 -2.40
C PRO A 185 1.61 -43.21 -1.02
N LYS A 186 2.02 -42.08 -0.44
CA LYS A 186 2.48 -41.97 0.93
C LYS A 186 1.90 -40.71 1.56
N ILE A 187 1.33 -40.83 2.75
CA ILE A 187 1.09 -39.70 3.64
C ILE A 187 2.43 -39.38 4.33
N SER A 188 3.00 -38.21 4.05
CA SER A 188 4.15 -37.68 4.79
C SER A 188 3.66 -36.82 5.96
N SER A 189 4.54 -36.60 6.94
CA SER A 189 4.40 -35.59 7.99
C SER A 189 5.77 -35.34 8.59
N ASP A 190 6.07 -34.08 8.92
CA ASP A 190 7.28 -33.70 9.67
C ASP A 190 7.08 -33.85 11.19
N ARG A 191 5.83 -34.11 11.59
CA ARG A 191 5.38 -34.50 12.92
C ARG A 191 5.32 -36.02 13.01
N ALA A 192 5.34 -36.57 14.22
CA ALA A 192 5.21 -38.01 14.41
C ALA A 192 3.78 -38.44 14.05
N LEU A 193 3.62 -39.35 13.08
CA LEU A 193 2.35 -40.01 12.79
C LEU A 193 1.93 -40.86 13.99
N LEU A 194 0.73 -40.63 14.52
CA LEU A 194 0.17 -41.33 15.68
C LEU A 194 -0.97 -42.27 15.32
N VAL A 195 -1.82 -41.87 14.37
CA VAL A 195 -2.94 -42.67 13.87
C VAL A 195 -3.01 -42.56 12.35
N ILE A 196 -3.14 -43.71 11.71
CA ILE A 196 -3.64 -43.86 10.34
C ILE A 196 -4.58 -45.07 10.33
N GLU A 197 -5.87 -44.80 10.43
CA GLU A 197 -6.91 -45.76 10.80
C GLU A 197 -7.98 -45.81 9.72
N ARG A 198 -8.21 -46.99 9.10
CA ARG A 198 -9.25 -47.15 8.07
C ARG A 198 -10.63 -47.12 8.72
N VAL A 199 -11.42 -46.10 8.38
CA VAL A 199 -12.82 -45.93 8.81
C VAL A 199 -13.74 -46.79 7.94
N SER A 200 -13.53 -46.77 6.63
CA SER A 200 -14.23 -47.60 5.64
C SER A 200 -13.35 -47.83 4.41
N ASN A 201 -13.84 -48.59 3.43
CA ASN A 201 -13.22 -48.63 2.10
C ASN A 201 -13.02 -47.19 1.58
N GLY A 202 -11.81 -46.87 1.13
CA GLY A 202 -11.44 -45.56 0.62
C GLY A 202 -11.42 -44.39 1.61
N ILE A 203 -11.60 -44.60 2.94
CA ILE A 203 -11.61 -43.52 3.94
C ILE A 203 -10.75 -43.88 5.17
N TRP A 204 -9.81 -43.00 5.52
CA TRP A 204 -8.95 -43.11 6.70
C TRP A 204 -8.99 -41.85 7.57
N ARG A 205 -8.79 -42.05 8.86
CA ARG A 205 -8.57 -41.03 9.88
C ARG A 205 -7.07 -40.88 10.16
N LEU A 206 -6.57 -39.65 10.17
CA LEU A 206 -5.20 -39.30 10.49
C LEU A 206 -5.09 -38.52 11.79
N LEU A 207 -4.03 -38.80 12.57
CA LEU A 207 -3.50 -37.92 13.61
C LEU A 207 -1.98 -37.90 13.56
N ASN A 208 -1.40 -36.71 13.73
CA ASN A 208 0.01 -36.50 14.02
C ASN A 208 0.17 -35.99 15.47
N ASN A 209 1.40 -35.84 15.99
CA ASN A 209 1.64 -35.28 17.33
C ASN A 209 1.50 -33.74 17.41
N GLY A 210 0.91 -33.10 16.40
CA GLY A 210 0.36 -31.73 16.44
C GLY A 210 -1.12 -31.66 16.84
N GLY A 211 -1.82 -32.79 16.92
CA GLY A 211 -3.15 -32.91 17.53
C GLY A 211 -4.36 -32.60 16.64
N LYS A 212 -4.16 -32.03 15.44
CA LYS A 212 -5.24 -31.83 14.44
C LYS A 212 -5.64 -33.17 13.80
N GLU A 213 -6.95 -33.43 13.71
CA GLU A 213 -7.48 -34.59 12.98
C GLU A 213 -7.65 -34.25 11.49
N PHE A 214 -7.30 -35.20 10.63
CA PHE A 214 -7.52 -35.10 9.19
C PHE A 214 -8.20 -36.36 8.65
N ARG A 215 -8.93 -36.21 7.55
CA ARG A 215 -9.46 -37.30 6.73
C ARG A 215 -8.62 -37.47 5.47
N VAL A 216 -8.32 -38.73 5.14
CA VAL A 216 -7.78 -39.12 3.83
C VAL A 216 -8.80 -39.94 3.07
N TYR A 217 -8.94 -39.64 1.79
CA TYR A 217 -9.80 -40.33 0.85
C TYR A 217 -8.97 -40.92 -0.28
N ALA A 218 -9.23 -42.17 -0.66
CA ALA A 218 -8.71 -42.78 -1.88
C ALA A 218 -9.90 -43.14 -2.78
N ILE A 219 -9.94 -42.52 -3.95
CA ILE A 219 -11.02 -42.63 -4.93
C ILE A 219 -10.38 -43.03 -6.26
N ASP A 220 -10.82 -44.12 -6.86
CA ASP A 220 -10.22 -44.66 -8.09
C ASP A 220 -10.43 -43.76 -9.32
N ALA A 221 -9.77 -44.10 -10.43
CA ALA A 221 -9.93 -43.40 -11.71
C ALA A 221 -11.36 -43.42 -12.28
N LEU A 222 -12.27 -44.25 -11.76
CA LEU A 222 -13.70 -44.28 -12.13
C LEU A 222 -14.57 -43.38 -11.24
N GLY A 223 -14.00 -42.82 -10.15
CA GLY A 223 -14.69 -41.96 -9.20
C GLY A 223 -15.33 -42.68 -8.01
N ALA A 224 -15.00 -43.95 -7.76
CA ALA A 224 -15.50 -44.75 -6.64
C ALA A 224 -14.47 -44.88 -5.51
N PHE A 225 -14.90 -45.03 -4.25
CA PHE A 225 -13.98 -45.25 -3.13
C PHE A 225 -13.22 -46.57 -3.27
N ALA A 226 -11.90 -46.52 -3.06
CA ALA A 226 -11.00 -47.66 -3.25
C ALA A 226 -11.34 -48.86 -2.34
N ASP A 227 -11.26 -50.08 -2.87
CA ASP A 227 -11.58 -51.29 -2.12
C ASP A 227 -10.55 -51.65 -1.04
N ALA A 228 -10.90 -52.57 -0.15
CA ALA A 228 -10.09 -52.98 1.00
C ALA A 228 -8.73 -53.65 0.68
N SER A 229 -8.40 -53.91 -0.58
CA SER A 229 -7.06 -54.31 -1.02
C SER A 229 -6.09 -53.13 -1.15
N PHE A 230 -6.61 -51.91 -1.08
CA PHE A 230 -5.87 -50.68 -0.83
C PHE A 230 -5.96 -50.33 0.66
N ASP A 231 -4.81 -50.14 1.29
CA ASP A 231 -4.72 -49.73 2.69
C ASP A 231 -3.44 -48.94 2.93
N PHE A 232 -3.35 -48.26 4.07
CA PHE A 232 -2.13 -47.57 4.50
C PHE A 232 -1.47 -48.30 5.67
N HIS A 233 -0.14 -48.44 5.60
CA HIS A 233 0.69 -48.89 6.70
C HIS A 233 0.85 -47.78 7.77
N PRO A 234 1.18 -48.12 9.04
CA PRO A 234 1.38 -47.14 10.11
C PRO A 234 2.42 -46.04 9.85
N ASP A 235 3.30 -46.21 8.86
CA ASP A 235 4.30 -45.22 8.42
C ASP A 235 3.84 -44.36 7.23
N GLY A 236 2.54 -44.36 6.95
CA GLY A 236 1.91 -43.55 5.91
C GLY A 236 1.98 -44.13 4.50
N ARG A 237 2.65 -45.29 4.27
CA ARG A 237 2.80 -45.88 2.93
C ARG A 237 1.60 -46.72 2.52
N MET A 238 1.11 -46.54 1.30
CA MET A 238 0.03 -47.35 0.71
C MET A 238 0.53 -48.75 0.32
N THR A 239 -0.35 -49.76 0.35
CA THR A 239 0.01 -51.17 0.10
C THR A 239 0.57 -51.47 -1.30
N LYS A 240 0.26 -50.62 -2.30
CA LYS A 240 0.61 -50.80 -3.72
C LYS A 240 0.43 -49.48 -4.50
N ALA A 241 0.94 -49.43 -5.73
CA ALA A 241 0.71 -48.34 -6.67
C ALA A 241 -0.79 -48.08 -6.91
N PHE A 242 -1.16 -46.81 -7.11
CA PHE A 242 -2.55 -46.35 -7.24
C PHE A 242 -2.80 -45.60 -8.55
N GLU A 243 -4.04 -45.73 -9.05
CA GLU A 243 -4.58 -45.03 -10.21
C GLU A 243 -5.88 -44.33 -9.79
N GLY A 244 -5.78 -43.07 -9.40
CA GLY A 244 -6.90 -42.35 -8.79
C GLY A 244 -6.51 -41.18 -7.90
N TRP A 245 -7.52 -40.52 -7.33
CA TRP A 245 -7.39 -39.40 -6.41
C TRP A 245 -7.06 -39.84 -4.99
N ILE A 246 -5.99 -39.29 -4.43
CA ILE A 246 -5.82 -39.16 -2.98
C ILE A 246 -6.23 -37.74 -2.58
N ARG A 247 -7.11 -37.60 -1.60
CA ARG A 247 -7.58 -36.30 -1.09
C ARG A 247 -7.38 -36.21 0.42
N LEU A 248 -7.08 -35.02 0.92
CA LEU A 248 -6.84 -34.71 2.33
C LEU A 248 -7.69 -33.51 2.76
N ALA A 249 -8.42 -33.61 3.88
CA ALA A 249 -9.15 -32.50 4.49
C ALA A 249 -9.03 -32.50 6.03
N GLU A 250 -9.04 -31.31 6.64
CA GLU A 250 -9.02 -31.16 8.10
C GLU A 250 -10.40 -31.45 8.73
N VAL A 251 -10.39 -31.95 9.97
CA VAL A 251 -11.57 -32.12 10.83
C VAL A 251 -11.37 -31.25 12.08
N GLN A 252 -12.31 -30.36 12.38
CA GLN A 252 -12.31 -29.54 13.61
C GLN A 252 -13.30 -30.08 14.64
N ALA A 253 -14.51 -30.44 14.21
CA ALA A 253 -15.57 -31.00 15.02
C ALA A 253 -15.86 -32.47 14.64
N PRO A 254 -16.37 -33.30 15.57
CA PRO A 254 -16.79 -34.67 15.27
C PRO A 254 -17.76 -34.81 14.10
N GLU A 255 -18.61 -33.81 13.90
CA GLU A 255 -19.69 -33.72 12.92
C GLU A 255 -19.18 -33.42 11.49
N ASP A 256 -18.06 -32.70 11.36
CA ASP A 256 -17.43 -32.40 10.06
C ASP A 256 -17.17 -33.67 9.25
N ARG A 257 -16.86 -34.76 9.95
CA ARG A 257 -16.56 -36.08 9.37
C ARG A 257 -17.66 -36.55 8.43
N GLU A 258 -18.93 -36.47 8.83
CA GLU A 258 -20.03 -36.95 8.00
C GLU A 258 -20.24 -36.08 6.75
N ILE A 259 -20.02 -34.76 6.88
CA ILE A 259 -20.14 -33.80 5.78
C ILE A 259 -19.00 -34.02 4.77
N LEU A 260 -17.76 -34.15 5.24
CA LEU A 260 -16.60 -34.39 4.40
C LEU A 260 -16.66 -35.78 3.74
N ASP A 261 -16.98 -36.84 4.50
CA ASP A 261 -17.13 -38.21 3.97
C ASP A 261 -18.23 -38.28 2.89
N PHE A 262 -19.33 -37.52 3.04
CA PHE A 262 -20.44 -37.46 2.08
C PHE A 262 -20.06 -36.77 0.76
N HIS A 263 -19.23 -35.72 0.81
CA HIS A 263 -18.86 -34.90 -0.34
C HIS A 263 -17.51 -35.27 -0.99
N ALA A 264 -16.65 -36.05 -0.33
CA ALA A 264 -15.30 -36.36 -0.81
C ALA A 264 -15.25 -37.01 -2.21
N ALA A 265 -16.29 -37.72 -2.63
CA ALA A 265 -16.40 -38.32 -3.97
C ALA A 265 -16.67 -37.32 -5.10
N ALA A 266 -16.97 -36.05 -4.80
CA ALA A 266 -17.09 -34.97 -5.78
C ALA A 266 -15.76 -34.21 -5.87
N VAL A 267 -14.95 -34.53 -6.90
CA VAL A 267 -13.65 -33.91 -7.12
C VAL A 267 -13.78 -32.75 -8.12
N LEU A 268 -13.51 -31.53 -7.67
CA LEU A 268 -13.43 -30.36 -8.54
C LEU A 268 -12.23 -30.50 -9.49
N VAL A 269 -12.48 -30.44 -10.80
CA VAL A 269 -11.46 -30.56 -11.86
C VAL A 269 -11.40 -29.35 -12.79
N ASP A 270 -12.44 -28.52 -12.83
CA ASP A 270 -12.41 -27.19 -13.46
C ASP A 270 -13.46 -26.23 -12.91
N TRP A 271 -13.32 -24.93 -13.19
CA TRP A 271 -14.25 -23.87 -12.80
C TRP A 271 -14.39 -22.87 -13.96
N GLN A 272 -15.62 -22.45 -14.28
CA GLN A 272 -15.91 -21.37 -15.23
C GLN A 272 -16.60 -20.18 -14.56
N LEU A 273 -16.24 -18.96 -14.99
CA LEU A 273 -16.87 -17.70 -14.58
C LEU A 273 -17.86 -17.24 -15.65
N GLU A 274 -19.06 -16.88 -15.23
CA GLU A 274 -19.99 -16.06 -16.01
C GLU A 274 -20.26 -14.76 -15.22
N VAL A 275 -20.29 -13.63 -15.92
CA VAL A 275 -20.73 -12.34 -15.36
C VAL A 275 -21.78 -11.78 -16.30
N GLU A 276 -22.95 -11.47 -15.77
CA GLU A 276 -24.12 -10.98 -16.50
C GLU A 276 -24.50 -9.57 -16.02
N GLN A 277 -25.42 -8.92 -16.72
CA GLN A 277 -25.96 -7.61 -16.33
C GLN A 277 -26.61 -7.64 -14.93
N ASP A 278 -26.78 -6.46 -14.34
CA ASP A 278 -27.32 -6.22 -13.00
C ASP A 278 -26.49 -6.84 -11.87
N GLY A 279 -25.20 -7.14 -12.11
CA GLY A 279 -24.29 -7.64 -11.07
C GLY A 279 -24.54 -9.10 -10.68
N ILE A 280 -25.03 -9.92 -11.61
CA ILE A 280 -25.13 -11.37 -11.46
C ILE A 280 -23.76 -12.00 -11.80
N ILE A 281 -23.24 -12.84 -10.90
CA ILE A 281 -22.02 -13.61 -11.13
C ILE A 281 -22.32 -15.09 -10.90
N LYS A 282 -21.80 -15.97 -11.76
CA LYS A 282 -21.92 -17.43 -11.57
C LYS A 282 -20.57 -18.10 -11.62
N TYR A 283 -20.38 -19.05 -10.72
CA TYR A 283 -19.21 -19.90 -10.61
C TYR A 283 -19.63 -21.35 -10.90
N SER A 284 -19.40 -21.82 -12.13
CA SER A 284 -19.87 -23.12 -12.60
C SER A 284 -18.76 -24.18 -12.45
N PHE A 285 -19.02 -25.26 -11.71
CA PHE A 285 -18.00 -26.25 -11.33
C PHE A 285 -18.05 -27.52 -12.20
N THR A 286 -16.93 -27.83 -12.85
CA THR A 286 -16.71 -29.13 -13.51
C THR A 286 -16.12 -30.11 -12.51
N LYS A 287 -16.76 -31.26 -12.32
CA LYS A 287 -16.35 -32.28 -11.35
C LYS A 287 -16.20 -33.68 -11.96
N GLN A 288 -15.32 -34.49 -11.39
CA GLN A 288 -15.36 -35.95 -11.50
C GLN A 288 -16.08 -36.53 -10.28
N ALA A 289 -17.08 -37.39 -10.50
CA ALA A 289 -17.76 -38.15 -9.45
C ALA A 289 -18.46 -39.39 -10.05
N ALA A 290 -18.42 -40.54 -9.37
CA ALA A 290 -19.23 -41.71 -9.74
C ALA A 290 -20.70 -41.64 -9.26
N VAL A 291 -21.04 -40.59 -8.50
CA VAL A 291 -22.34 -40.39 -7.83
C VAL A 291 -22.75 -38.92 -7.92
N PRO A 292 -24.05 -38.59 -7.92
CA PRO A 292 -24.55 -37.20 -7.99
C PRO A 292 -24.41 -36.48 -6.64
N LYS A 293 -23.17 -36.33 -6.17
CA LYS A 293 -22.78 -35.53 -5.01
C LYS A 293 -22.34 -34.15 -5.49
N GLN A 294 -22.76 -33.09 -4.81
CA GLN A 294 -22.33 -31.73 -5.12
C GLN A 294 -20.87 -31.50 -4.68
N VAL A 295 -20.15 -30.58 -5.32
CA VAL A 295 -18.86 -30.11 -4.81
C VAL A 295 -19.08 -29.41 -3.46
N LEU A 296 -18.15 -29.61 -2.51
CA LEU A 296 -18.09 -28.88 -1.25
C LEU A 296 -16.84 -28.02 -1.26
N HIS A 297 -16.99 -26.70 -1.18
CA HIS A 297 -15.91 -25.72 -1.38
C HIS A 297 -16.05 -24.55 -0.39
N PHE A 298 -14.96 -23.97 0.09
CA PHE A 298 -15.00 -22.91 1.12
C PHE A 298 -15.23 -21.53 0.52
N ALA A 299 -16.08 -20.74 1.18
CA ALA A 299 -16.42 -19.38 0.81
C ALA A 299 -16.05 -18.38 1.93
N TYR A 300 -15.27 -17.34 1.58
CA TYR A 300 -15.04 -16.16 2.43
C TYR A 300 -16.35 -15.47 2.87
N ALA A 301 -16.24 -14.53 3.81
CA ALA A 301 -17.38 -13.77 4.31
C ALA A 301 -18.08 -12.92 3.22
N HIS A 302 -17.32 -12.32 2.29
CA HIS A 302 -17.90 -11.55 1.18
C HIS A 302 -18.76 -12.40 0.26
N HIS A 303 -18.32 -13.61 -0.09
CA HIS A 303 -19.13 -14.56 -0.86
C HIS A 303 -20.43 -14.87 -0.12
N GLN A 304 -20.38 -15.13 1.20
CA GLN A 304 -21.58 -15.40 2.00
C GLN A 304 -22.59 -14.23 2.00
N LYS A 305 -22.12 -12.98 1.95
CA LYS A 305 -22.97 -11.78 1.82
C LYS A 305 -23.57 -11.61 0.41
N LEU A 306 -23.00 -12.26 -0.61
CA LEU A 306 -23.41 -12.18 -2.01
C LEU A 306 -24.18 -13.42 -2.52
N LEU A 307 -24.18 -14.55 -1.80
CA LEU A 307 -24.85 -15.80 -2.21
C LEU A 307 -26.34 -15.57 -2.51
N ALA A 308 -26.77 -15.93 -3.72
CA ALA A 308 -28.14 -15.77 -4.19
C ALA A 308 -28.69 -17.07 -4.83
N GLY A 309 -30.01 -17.19 -4.89
CA GLY A 309 -30.68 -18.35 -5.47
C GLY A 309 -30.59 -19.62 -4.60
N ASN A 310 -30.86 -20.77 -5.22
CA ASN A 310 -30.99 -22.08 -4.57
C ASN A 310 -30.09 -23.18 -5.18
N ALA A 311 -29.08 -22.82 -5.98
CA ALA A 311 -28.19 -23.80 -6.64
C ALA A 311 -27.14 -24.39 -5.68
N GLN A 312 -26.92 -23.69 -4.55
CA GLN A 312 -25.90 -23.95 -3.55
C GLN A 312 -26.45 -23.74 -2.13
N VAL A 313 -25.85 -24.43 -1.15
CA VAL A 313 -26.31 -24.50 0.24
C VAL A 313 -25.14 -24.28 1.18
N VAL A 314 -25.27 -23.36 2.13
CA VAL A 314 -24.32 -23.22 3.25
C VAL A 314 -24.41 -24.47 4.12
N THR A 315 -23.28 -25.14 4.37
CA THR A 315 -23.24 -26.37 5.19
C THR A 315 -22.88 -26.08 6.63
N GLU A 316 -23.23 -27.01 7.52
CA GLU A 316 -22.82 -27.01 8.94
C GLU A 316 -21.35 -27.45 9.14
N LEU A 317 -20.51 -27.44 8.09
CA LEU A 317 -19.08 -27.71 8.21
C LEU A 317 -18.41 -26.61 9.03
N THR A 318 -17.61 -26.99 10.03
CA THR A 318 -16.95 -26.04 10.94
C THR A 318 -16.16 -24.98 10.14
N PRO A 319 -16.42 -23.68 10.36
CA PRO A 319 -15.75 -22.62 9.60
C PRO A 319 -14.24 -22.60 9.86
N LEU A 320 -13.43 -22.42 8.82
CA LEU A 320 -11.97 -22.36 8.93
C LEU A 320 -11.48 -20.92 8.74
N ALA A 321 -10.71 -20.41 9.70
CA ALA A 321 -10.00 -19.14 9.59
C ALA A 321 -8.77 -19.26 8.65
N PRO A 322 -8.74 -18.59 7.48
CA PRO A 322 -7.51 -18.16 6.83
C PRO A 322 -6.69 -17.17 7.70
N PRO A 323 -5.46 -16.82 7.29
CA PRO A 323 -4.68 -15.77 7.93
C PRO A 323 -5.37 -14.40 7.97
N THR A 324 -5.86 -13.88 6.83
CA THR A 324 -6.20 -12.43 6.71
C THR A 324 -7.65 -12.07 6.36
N LYS A 325 -8.53 -13.05 6.07
CA LYS A 325 -9.93 -12.79 5.64
C LYS A 325 -11.00 -13.49 6.49
N GLY A 326 -10.98 -13.29 7.81
CA GLY A 326 -12.03 -13.77 8.73
C GLY A 326 -12.23 -15.28 8.73
N LEU A 327 -13.50 -15.74 8.74
CA LEU A 327 -13.89 -17.16 8.69
C LEU A 327 -14.49 -17.56 7.34
N MET A 328 -13.98 -18.63 6.74
CA MET A 328 -14.56 -19.26 5.56
C MET A 328 -15.55 -20.37 5.96
N LYS A 329 -16.70 -20.49 5.28
CA LYS A 329 -17.67 -21.58 5.48
C LYS A 329 -17.74 -22.52 4.29
N GLY A 330 -17.99 -23.82 4.53
CA GLY A 330 -18.20 -24.79 3.47
C GLY A 330 -19.56 -24.60 2.79
N ILE A 331 -19.58 -24.45 1.47
CA ILE A 331 -20.79 -24.38 0.64
C ILE A 331 -20.85 -25.62 -0.26
N ALA A 332 -21.99 -26.31 -0.26
CA ALA A 332 -22.29 -27.42 -1.15
C ALA A 332 -23.03 -26.91 -2.40
N GLY A 333 -22.50 -27.16 -3.59
CA GLY A 333 -23.13 -26.78 -4.87
C GLY A 333 -22.33 -27.28 -6.07
N ASP A 334 -22.97 -27.31 -7.24
CA ASP A 334 -22.29 -27.53 -8.52
C ASP A 334 -22.16 -26.23 -9.36
N MET A 335 -22.87 -25.19 -8.92
CA MET A 335 -22.70 -23.82 -9.35
C MET A 335 -23.03 -22.93 -8.14
N TRP A 336 -22.28 -21.84 -7.93
CA TRP A 336 -22.68 -20.78 -7.00
C TRP A 336 -23.13 -19.57 -7.79
N GLN A 337 -24.34 -19.06 -7.50
CA GLN A 337 -24.78 -17.76 -7.99
C GLN A 337 -24.55 -16.71 -6.91
N LEU A 338 -23.89 -15.62 -7.29
CA LEU A 338 -23.73 -14.41 -6.49
C LEU A 338 -24.53 -13.26 -7.11
N GLN A 339 -24.93 -12.31 -6.28
CA GLN A 339 -25.65 -11.10 -6.68
C GLN A 339 -25.09 -9.89 -5.91
N VAL A 340 -24.66 -8.85 -6.63
CA VAL A 340 -24.33 -7.54 -6.06
C VAL A 340 -25.27 -6.46 -6.61
N ASN A 341 -25.45 -5.36 -5.88
CA ASN A 341 -26.25 -4.22 -6.33
C ASN A 341 -25.35 -3.14 -6.97
N VAL A 342 -25.22 -3.16 -8.30
CA VAL A 342 -24.36 -2.25 -9.07
C VAL A 342 -24.90 -0.82 -9.25
N SER A 343 -26.07 -0.49 -8.68
CA SER A 343 -26.72 0.83 -8.92
C SER A 343 -25.90 2.03 -8.45
N GLU A 344 -25.12 1.90 -7.37
CA GLU A 344 -24.20 2.93 -6.90
C GLU A 344 -23.09 3.21 -7.93
N ALA A 345 -22.34 2.18 -8.33
CA ALA A 345 -21.28 2.28 -9.33
C ALA A 345 -21.79 2.80 -10.69
N ARG A 346 -22.94 2.28 -11.17
CA ARG A 346 -23.59 2.76 -12.40
C ARG A 346 -23.88 4.25 -12.38
N SER A 347 -24.17 4.82 -11.20
CA SER A 347 -24.48 6.25 -11.03
C SER A 347 -23.25 7.16 -10.99
N LEU A 348 -22.04 6.61 -10.84
CA LEU A 348 -20.81 7.40 -10.77
C LEU A 348 -20.50 8.08 -12.11
N GLY A 349 -20.51 9.41 -12.09
CA GLY A 349 -20.02 10.26 -13.16
C GLY A 349 -18.57 10.74 -12.91
N PHE A 350 -18.16 11.70 -13.73
CA PHE A 350 -16.83 12.34 -13.67
C PHE A 350 -16.64 13.32 -12.50
N LEU A 351 -17.72 13.72 -11.82
CA LEU A 351 -17.74 14.72 -10.75
C LEU A 351 -18.53 14.16 -9.56
N PRO A 352 -18.36 14.69 -8.34
CA PRO A 352 -19.27 14.41 -7.22
C PRO A 352 -20.73 14.70 -7.59
N ALA A 353 -21.66 13.95 -7.02
CA ALA A 353 -23.09 14.04 -7.39
C ALA A 353 -23.79 15.33 -6.92
N SER A 354 -23.16 16.11 -6.02
CA SER A 354 -23.66 17.40 -5.54
C SER A 354 -22.76 18.55 -5.99
N GLU A 355 -23.37 19.70 -6.23
CA GLU A 355 -22.68 20.90 -6.73
C GLU A 355 -22.31 21.84 -5.58
N PRO A 356 -21.14 22.52 -5.62
CA PRO A 356 -20.80 23.54 -4.64
C PRO A 356 -21.85 24.67 -4.54
N ASP A 357 -21.97 25.26 -3.35
CA ASP A 357 -22.83 26.42 -3.15
C ASP A 357 -22.44 27.59 -4.09
N ALA A 358 -23.44 28.33 -4.56
CA ALA A 358 -23.28 29.41 -5.52
C ALA A 358 -22.34 30.54 -5.03
N SER A 359 -22.17 30.73 -3.71
CA SER A 359 -21.21 31.68 -3.14
C SER A 359 -19.74 31.26 -3.33
N LYS A 360 -19.46 29.96 -3.47
CA LYS A 360 -18.11 29.41 -3.69
C LYS A 360 -17.79 29.18 -5.17
N ALA A 361 -18.81 29.13 -6.03
CA ALA A 361 -18.67 28.74 -7.44
C ALA A 361 -17.71 29.63 -8.26
N GLU A 362 -17.73 30.95 -8.08
CA GLU A 362 -16.86 31.86 -8.84
C GLU A 362 -15.38 31.78 -8.38
N ASP A 363 -15.13 31.62 -7.08
CA ASP A 363 -13.78 31.41 -6.53
C ASP A 363 -13.17 30.08 -6.98
N LEU A 364 -13.94 28.99 -6.93
CA LEU A 364 -13.51 27.67 -7.42
C LEU A 364 -13.21 27.66 -8.93
N LYS A 365 -13.94 28.47 -9.69
CA LYS A 365 -13.74 28.70 -11.13
C LYS A 365 -12.48 29.54 -11.40
N GLU A 366 -12.25 30.61 -10.64
CA GLU A 366 -11.00 31.40 -10.72
C GLU A 366 -9.78 30.54 -10.35
N LYS A 367 -9.87 29.72 -9.30
CA LYS A 367 -8.84 28.75 -8.91
C LYS A 367 -8.55 27.75 -10.04
N ALA A 368 -9.56 27.13 -10.65
CA ALA A 368 -9.36 26.23 -11.79
C ALA A 368 -8.72 26.92 -13.00
N TYR A 369 -9.12 28.16 -13.30
CA TYR A 369 -8.52 28.95 -14.37
C TYR A 369 -7.06 29.32 -14.06
N GLY A 370 -6.75 29.70 -12.82
CA GLY A 370 -5.39 29.94 -12.33
C GLY A 370 -4.50 28.70 -12.44
N THR A 371 -5.00 27.52 -12.05
CA THR A 371 -4.30 26.24 -12.22
C THR A 371 -3.99 25.95 -13.70
N LEU A 372 -4.90 26.27 -14.63
CA LEU A 372 -4.61 26.20 -16.06
C LEU A 372 -3.56 27.23 -16.51
N GLN A 373 -3.61 28.47 -16.00
CA GLN A 373 -2.59 29.48 -16.36
C GLN A 373 -1.20 29.07 -15.87
N PHE A 374 -1.11 28.43 -14.70
CA PHE A 374 0.11 27.79 -14.22
C PHE A 374 0.60 26.73 -15.21
N PHE A 375 -0.21 25.72 -15.57
CA PHE A 375 0.20 24.68 -16.54
C PHE A 375 0.61 25.24 -17.91
N LEU A 376 -0.03 26.31 -18.39
CA LEU A 376 0.29 26.96 -19.66
C LEU A 376 1.55 27.84 -19.60
N HIS A 377 2.02 28.23 -18.41
CA HIS A 377 3.25 28.99 -18.24
C HIS A 377 4.48 28.10 -18.40
N SER A 378 5.52 28.60 -19.07
CA SER A 378 6.91 28.08 -19.09
C SER A 378 7.06 26.55 -18.88
N ASP A 379 6.42 25.77 -19.75
CA ASP A 379 6.45 24.29 -19.77
C ASP A 379 5.98 23.55 -18.49
N GLN A 380 5.30 24.24 -17.57
CA GLN A 380 4.82 23.65 -16.30
C GLN A 380 3.86 22.48 -16.48
N TRP A 381 3.07 22.41 -17.56
CA TRP A 381 2.26 21.22 -17.87
C TRP A 381 3.11 19.94 -17.97
N ARG A 382 4.38 20.04 -18.40
CA ARG A 382 5.30 18.89 -18.46
C ARG A 382 5.77 18.50 -17.08
N GLN A 383 6.21 19.46 -16.27
CA GLN A 383 6.59 19.21 -14.87
C GLN A 383 5.41 18.68 -14.04
N ALA A 384 4.18 19.04 -14.42
CA ALA A 384 2.95 18.52 -13.81
C ALA A 384 2.64 17.06 -14.23
N MET A 385 2.86 16.67 -15.49
CA MET A 385 2.40 15.40 -16.09
C MET A 385 3.49 14.34 -16.36
N PHE A 386 4.77 14.75 -16.43
CA PHE A 386 5.89 13.92 -16.86
C PHE A 386 6.96 13.87 -15.77
N LYS A 387 7.06 12.72 -15.08
CA LYS A 387 7.88 12.52 -13.88
C LYS A 387 8.73 11.24 -13.97
N GLY A 388 9.28 10.94 -15.14
CA GLY A 388 10.07 9.72 -15.41
C GLY A 388 9.19 8.47 -15.40
N SER A 389 8.95 7.89 -14.22
CA SER A 389 8.08 6.73 -13.98
C SER A 389 6.68 6.84 -14.60
N TYR A 390 6.04 5.71 -14.91
CA TYR A 390 4.61 5.68 -15.21
C TYR A 390 3.76 6.07 -14.00
N TYR A 391 4.16 5.68 -12.78
CA TYR A 391 3.42 6.00 -11.55
C TYR A 391 3.21 7.51 -11.34
N PHE A 392 4.29 8.27 -11.13
CA PHE A 392 4.18 9.71 -10.84
C PHE A 392 3.70 10.51 -12.04
N SER A 393 3.97 10.05 -13.27
CA SER A 393 3.38 10.65 -14.47
C SER A 393 1.86 10.42 -14.51
N GLY A 394 1.38 9.25 -14.10
CA GLY A 394 -0.05 8.94 -13.94
C GLY A 394 -0.76 9.92 -13.01
N LYS A 395 -0.27 10.07 -11.77
CA LYS A 395 -0.75 11.08 -10.81
C LYS A 395 -0.81 12.47 -11.46
N GLY A 396 0.22 12.82 -12.23
CA GLY A 396 0.31 14.04 -13.01
C GLY A 396 -0.76 14.21 -14.11
N PHE A 397 -1.11 13.15 -14.85
CA PHE A 397 -2.17 13.18 -15.86
C PHE A 397 -3.55 13.41 -15.23
N GLN A 398 -3.87 12.71 -14.14
CA GLN A 398 -5.22 12.76 -13.54
C GLN A 398 -5.51 14.12 -12.87
N LYS A 399 -4.51 14.74 -12.23
CA LYS A 399 -4.69 16.08 -11.64
C LYS A 399 -4.94 17.17 -12.69
N VAL A 400 -4.32 17.05 -13.87
CA VAL A 400 -4.61 17.90 -15.03
C VAL A 400 -6.02 17.58 -15.56
N ALA A 401 -6.38 16.30 -15.67
CA ALA A 401 -7.69 15.88 -16.15
C ALA A 401 -8.84 16.44 -15.28
N TYR A 402 -8.71 16.38 -13.96
CA TYR A 402 -9.71 16.94 -13.04
C TYR A 402 -9.75 18.47 -13.07
N THR A 403 -8.63 19.15 -13.28
CA THR A 403 -8.61 20.59 -13.58
C THR A 403 -9.39 20.90 -14.87
N CYS A 404 -9.26 20.07 -15.91
CA CYS A 404 -10.02 20.23 -17.15
C CYS A 404 -11.53 19.95 -16.99
N LEU A 405 -11.91 19.03 -16.09
CA LEU A 405 -13.32 18.81 -15.72
C LEU A 405 -13.93 20.03 -15.02
N MET A 406 -13.20 20.66 -14.07
CA MET A 406 -13.67 21.90 -13.43
C MET A 406 -13.88 23.04 -14.44
N LEU A 407 -12.98 23.15 -15.42
CA LEU A 407 -13.14 24.14 -16.49
C LEU A 407 -14.35 23.87 -17.37
N GLU A 408 -14.61 22.60 -17.72
CA GLU A 408 -15.84 22.23 -18.45
C GLU A 408 -17.10 22.50 -17.63
N LYS A 409 -17.06 22.22 -16.32
CA LYS A 409 -18.15 22.48 -15.37
C LYS A 409 -18.53 23.95 -15.29
N TYR A 410 -17.55 24.87 -15.29
CA TYR A 410 -17.79 26.31 -15.10
C TYR A 410 -17.86 27.14 -16.38
N TYR A 411 -17.16 26.76 -17.44
CA TYR A 411 -17.13 27.49 -18.72
C TYR A 411 -17.84 26.77 -19.88
N GLY A 412 -18.15 25.48 -19.72
CA GLY A 412 -18.65 24.61 -20.79
C GLY A 412 -17.54 24.01 -21.65
N ARG A 413 -17.85 22.89 -22.32
CA ARG A 413 -16.88 22.10 -23.10
C ARG A 413 -16.21 22.87 -24.24
N GLU A 414 -16.99 23.68 -24.95
CA GLU A 414 -16.53 24.41 -26.15
C GLU A 414 -15.72 25.67 -25.82
N HIS A 415 -15.56 26.03 -24.54
CA HIS A 415 -14.85 27.25 -24.16
C HIS A 415 -13.33 27.13 -24.35
N SER A 416 -12.67 28.25 -24.67
CA SER A 416 -11.25 28.29 -25.00
C SER A 416 -10.35 27.77 -23.87
N HIS A 417 -10.70 28.04 -22.61
CA HIS A 417 -9.94 27.53 -21.45
C HIS A 417 -10.06 26.01 -21.34
N THR A 418 -11.28 25.47 -21.42
CA THR A 418 -11.56 24.03 -21.40
C THR A 418 -10.84 23.30 -22.53
N GLN A 419 -10.92 23.84 -23.75
CA GLN A 419 -10.25 23.26 -24.92
C GLN A 419 -8.73 23.38 -24.85
N SER A 420 -8.17 24.47 -24.31
CA SER A 420 -6.73 24.56 -24.02
C SER A 420 -6.28 23.49 -23.01
N CYS A 421 -7.05 23.25 -21.95
CA CYS A 421 -6.76 22.19 -20.97
C CYS A 421 -6.81 20.79 -21.62
N ALA A 422 -7.87 20.50 -22.39
CA ALA A 422 -7.98 19.24 -23.14
C ALA A 422 -6.86 19.07 -24.21
N ASN A 423 -6.33 20.16 -24.75
CA ASN A 423 -5.17 20.13 -25.64
C ASN A 423 -3.85 19.81 -24.91
N LEU A 424 -3.73 20.06 -23.60
CA LEU A 424 -2.59 19.61 -22.79
C LEU A 424 -2.63 18.10 -22.56
N LEU A 425 -3.80 17.57 -22.15
CA LEU A 425 -4.03 16.12 -22.03
C LEU A 425 -3.69 15.38 -23.34
N LEU A 426 -4.16 15.91 -24.47
CA LEU A 426 -3.88 15.39 -25.80
C LEU A 426 -2.37 15.29 -26.09
N ARG A 427 -1.60 16.36 -25.84
CA ARG A 427 -0.14 16.37 -26.03
C ARG A 427 0.54 15.35 -25.11
N GLY A 428 0.08 15.27 -23.85
CA GLY A 428 0.53 14.26 -22.90
C GLY A 428 0.40 12.84 -23.46
N PHE A 429 -0.81 12.45 -23.87
CA PHE A 429 -1.05 11.12 -24.44
C PHE A 429 -0.27 10.85 -25.73
N GLN A 430 -0.16 11.84 -26.63
CA GLN A 430 0.62 11.72 -27.86
C GLN A 430 2.08 11.34 -27.60
N CYS A 431 2.69 11.86 -26.53
CA CYS A 431 4.04 11.48 -26.14
C CYS A 431 4.18 10.04 -25.61
N LEU A 432 3.10 9.43 -25.08
CA LEU A 432 3.11 8.05 -24.59
C LEU A 432 2.95 7.03 -25.72
N TYR A 433 2.01 7.27 -26.63
CA TYR A 433 1.65 6.30 -27.68
C TYR A 433 2.31 6.57 -29.05
N ALA A 434 2.84 7.77 -29.29
CA ALA A 434 3.64 8.09 -30.48
C ALA A 434 5.02 8.67 -30.09
N PRO A 435 5.85 7.94 -29.30
CA PRO A 435 7.12 8.44 -28.76
C PRO A 435 8.20 8.62 -29.84
N GLY A 436 8.21 9.79 -30.48
CA GLY A 436 9.36 10.28 -31.23
C GLY A 436 10.33 11.07 -30.33
N PRO A 437 11.55 11.41 -30.80
CA PRO A 437 12.49 12.30 -30.13
C PRO A 437 12.04 13.78 -30.25
N ALA A 438 10.76 14.03 -30.05
CA ALA A 438 10.12 15.33 -30.19
C ALA A 438 10.40 16.17 -28.94
N PRO A 439 10.99 17.39 -29.05
CA PRO A 439 11.39 18.18 -27.88
C PRO A 439 10.25 18.51 -26.90
N GLU A 440 8.99 18.49 -27.35
CA GLU A 440 7.79 18.61 -26.52
C GLU A 440 7.55 17.42 -25.58
N CYS A 441 8.10 16.24 -25.89
CA CYS A 441 7.95 15.01 -25.09
C CYS A 441 9.08 14.77 -24.07
N ASN A 442 10.04 15.69 -23.95
CA ASN A 442 11.11 15.58 -22.94
C ASN A 442 10.53 15.41 -21.52
N GLY A 443 11.05 14.42 -20.79
CA GLY A 443 10.64 14.06 -19.42
C GLY A 443 9.53 13.01 -19.34
N ALA A 444 8.82 12.74 -20.44
CA ALA A 444 7.79 11.69 -20.48
C ALA A 444 8.40 10.30 -20.23
N PRO A 445 7.64 9.34 -19.66
CA PRO A 445 8.10 7.96 -19.50
C PRO A 445 8.63 7.37 -20.81
N ILE A 446 9.75 6.67 -20.74
CA ILE A 446 10.49 6.18 -21.93
C ILE A 446 9.76 5.12 -22.77
N GLY A 447 8.52 4.79 -22.41
CA GLY A 447 7.59 3.89 -23.08
C GLY A 447 7.41 2.54 -22.37
N LEU A 448 6.50 1.72 -22.91
CA LEU A 448 6.29 0.32 -22.49
C LEU A 448 6.88 -0.64 -23.55
N TYR A 449 7.24 -1.86 -23.14
CA TYR A 449 7.49 -3.00 -24.03
C TYR A 449 6.32 -3.97 -23.98
N TYR A 450 6.05 -4.70 -25.08
CA TYR A 450 5.22 -5.92 -25.04
C TYR A 450 6.10 -7.14 -24.72
N ASP A 451 5.81 -7.79 -23.59
CA ASP A 451 6.45 -9.00 -23.12
C ASP A 451 5.72 -10.23 -23.66
N SER A 452 6.29 -10.82 -24.71
CA SER A 452 5.79 -12.04 -25.36
C SER A 452 6.03 -13.36 -24.59
N ALA A 453 6.55 -13.35 -23.36
CA ALA A 453 6.72 -14.57 -22.54
C ALA A 453 5.68 -14.66 -21.40
N TRP A 454 5.42 -13.53 -20.74
CA TRP A 454 4.38 -13.38 -19.72
C TRP A 454 3.01 -13.02 -20.32
N HIS A 455 2.96 -12.38 -21.48
CA HIS A 455 1.69 -11.97 -22.10
C HIS A 455 1.25 -10.60 -21.57
N GLY A 456 2.07 -9.55 -21.70
CA GLY A 456 1.76 -8.25 -21.07
C GLY A 456 2.49 -7.03 -21.63
N VAL A 457 2.19 -5.83 -21.14
CA VAL A 457 2.95 -4.59 -21.39
C VAL A 457 3.52 -4.02 -20.10
N ALA A 458 4.81 -3.67 -20.08
CA ALA A 458 5.52 -3.27 -18.87
C ALA A 458 6.58 -2.19 -19.13
N SER A 459 6.94 -1.43 -18.10
CA SER A 459 7.81 -0.25 -18.15
C SER A 459 9.22 -0.58 -18.61
N ARG A 460 9.72 0.13 -19.64
CA ARG A 460 11.05 -0.10 -20.21
C ARG A 460 12.19 0.14 -19.22
N GLU A 461 11.97 0.95 -18.19
CA GLU A 461 12.99 1.29 -17.17
C GLU A 461 13.47 0.06 -16.40
N GLY A 462 12.57 -0.91 -16.17
CA GLY A 462 12.91 -2.14 -15.45
C GLY A 462 13.57 -3.24 -16.31
N PHE A 463 13.75 -3.03 -17.62
CA PHE A 463 14.46 -3.97 -18.49
C PHE A 463 15.98 -3.71 -18.47
N THR A 464 16.56 -3.87 -17.28
CA THR A 464 17.98 -3.80 -16.96
C THR A 464 18.31 -4.86 -15.90
N ASP A 465 19.60 -5.15 -15.68
CA ASP A 465 20.09 -6.25 -14.81
C ASP A 465 19.45 -6.31 -13.40
N THR A 466 19.07 -5.16 -12.83
CA THR A 466 18.41 -5.04 -11.51
C THR A 466 17.10 -4.25 -11.53
N GLY A 467 16.79 -3.53 -12.62
CA GLY A 467 15.66 -2.60 -12.67
C GLY A 467 14.30 -3.24 -12.45
N CYS A 468 14.12 -4.52 -12.79
CA CYS A 468 12.84 -5.22 -12.70
C CYS A 468 12.23 -5.21 -11.30
N ARG A 469 13.04 -5.07 -10.23
CA ARG A 469 12.57 -5.04 -8.84
C ARG A 469 12.50 -3.63 -8.22
N THR A 470 12.94 -2.59 -8.94
CA THR A 470 13.23 -1.28 -8.33
C THR A 470 12.82 -0.07 -9.19
N ALA A 471 12.98 -0.15 -10.50
CA ALA A 471 12.52 0.90 -11.41
C ALA A 471 10.99 0.85 -11.56
N ASP A 472 10.34 2.02 -11.53
CA ASP A 472 8.88 2.15 -11.68
C ASP A 472 8.15 1.16 -10.74
N PHE A 473 8.55 1.12 -9.45
CA PHE A 473 8.02 0.24 -8.38
C PHE A 473 8.01 -1.28 -8.67
N GLY A 474 8.80 -1.71 -9.65
CA GLY A 474 8.85 -3.10 -10.09
C GLY A 474 7.85 -3.45 -11.20
N ASN A 475 7.33 -2.44 -11.92
CA ASN A 475 6.39 -2.61 -13.04
C ASN A 475 6.90 -3.61 -14.09
N ALA A 476 8.18 -3.61 -14.46
CA ALA A 476 8.71 -4.62 -15.39
C ALA A 476 8.66 -6.08 -14.87
N CYS A 477 8.44 -6.28 -13.58
CA CYS A 477 8.16 -7.56 -12.94
C CYS A 477 6.66 -7.75 -12.60
N TYR A 478 5.75 -6.98 -13.22
CA TYR A 478 4.29 -7.01 -13.05
C TYR A 478 3.73 -6.54 -11.71
N ASN A 479 4.53 -5.81 -10.92
CA ASN A 479 3.97 -5.07 -9.79
C ASN A 479 3.09 -3.93 -10.32
N ASP A 480 1.97 -3.68 -9.64
CA ASP A 480 1.33 -2.36 -9.55
C ASP A 480 0.80 -1.78 -10.88
N HIS A 481 0.71 -2.59 -11.94
CA HIS A 481 0.16 -2.22 -13.25
C HIS A 481 -1.23 -1.58 -13.13
N HIS A 482 -2.07 -2.10 -12.23
CA HIS A 482 -3.43 -1.58 -11.99
C HIS A 482 -3.38 -0.19 -11.36
N TYR A 483 -2.51 0.08 -10.37
CA TYR A 483 -2.31 1.44 -9.86
C TYR A 483 -1.77 2.36 -10.97
N HIS A 484 -0.65 2.01 -11.59
CA HIS A 484 0.07 2.85 -12.56
C HIS A 484 -0.83 3.22 -13.75
N PHE A 485 -1.56 2.24 -14.29
CA PHE A 485 -2.37 2.45 -15.48
C PHE A 485 -3.76 3.04 -15.19
N SER A 486 -4.27 2.95 -13.95
CA SER A 486 -5.57 3.55 -13.55
C SER A 486 -5.67 5.02 -13.97
N TYR A 487 -4.63 5.79 -13.66
CA TYR A 487 -4.55 7.21 -13.91
C TYR A 487 -4.68 7.57 -15.39
N PHE A 488 -4.03 6.80 -16.26
CA PHE A 488 -4.08 7.01 -17.70
C PHE A 488 -5.45 6.63 -18.27
N VAL A 489 -6.10 5.57 -17.75
CA VAL A 489 -7.46 5.18 -18.17
C VAL A 489 -8.49 6.25 -17.77
N VAL A 490 -8.47 6.73 -16.52
CA VAL A 490 -9.35 7.82 -16.05
C VAL A 490 -9.11 9.10 -16.86
N SER A 491 -7.84 9.48 -17.06
CA SER A 491 -7.48 10.69 -17.82
C SER A 491 -7.86 10.59 -19.31
N ALA A 492 -7.82 9.39 -19.88
CA ALA A 492 -8.25 9.14 -21.25
C ALA A 492 -9.78 9.27 -21.39
N ALA A 493 -10.55 8.74 -20.43
CA ALA A 493 -11.99 8.90 -20.42
C ALA A 493 -12.41 10.38 -20.30
N VAL A 494 -11.69 11.15 -19.46
CA VAL A 494 -11.87 12.62 -19.39
C VAL A 494 -11.55 13.28 -20.74
N LEU A 495 -10.45 12.92 -21.40
CA LEU A 495 -10.09 13.48 -22.70
C LEU A 495 -11.19 13.23 -23.74
N VAL A 496 -11.78 12.02 -23.81
CA VAL A 496 -12.89 11.73 -24.74
C VAL A 496 -14.16 12.50 -24.37
N LYS A 497 -14.50 12.68 -23.09
CA LYS A 497 -15.62 13.55 -22.67
C LYS A 497 -15.44 15.00 -23.17
N LEU A 498 -14.21 15.52 -23.10
CA LEU A 498 -13.88 16.89 -23.50
C LEU A 498 -13.68 17.06 -25.02
N LYS A 499 -13.32 15.97 -25.72
CA LYS A 499 -13.07 15.87 -27.16
C LYS A 499 -13.62 14.56 -27.73
N PRO A 500 -14.95 14.47 -27.99
CA PRO A 500 -15.59 13.22 -28.42
C PRO A 500 -15.04 12.63 -29.72
N GLU A 501 -14.39 13.43 -30.56
CA GLU A 501 -13.71 12.96 -31.76
C GLU A 501 -12.58 11.93 -31.47
N PHE A 502 -12.03 11.92 -30.25
CA PHE A 502 -11.00 10.96 -29.85
C PHE A 502 -11.52 9.55 -29.58
N ALA A 503 -12.83 9.34 -29.44
CA ALA A 503 -13.44 8.01 -29.43
C ALA A 503 -13.19 7.23 -30.74
N GLN A 504 -12.80 7.92 -31.82
CA GLN A 504 -12.48 7.33 -33.13
C GLN A 504 -10.97 7.41 -33.48
N ASN A 505 -10.12 7.80 -32.53
CA ASN A 505 -8.68 7.89 -32.74
C ASN A 505 -8.02 6.52 -32.45
N THR A 506 -7.86 5.70 -33.48
CA THR A 506 -7.44 4.29 -33.32
C THR A 506 -6.13 4.10 -32.53
N PRO A 507 -5.02 4.85 -32.76
CA PRO A 507 -3.82 4.72 -31.92
C PRO A 507 -4.05 5.03 -30.44
N PHE A 508 -4.78 6.12 -30.14
CA PHE A 508 -5.10 6.50 -28.76
C PHE A 508 -6.02 5.48 -28.06
N VAL A 509 -7.10 5.07 -28.74
CA VAL A 509 -8.03 4.06 -28.20
C VAL A 509 -7.34 2.71 -28.02
N SER A 510 -6.51 2.29 -28.98
CA SER A 510 -5.72 1.05 -28.90
C SER A 510 -4.72 1.09 -27.74
N PHE A 511 -4.03 2.21 -27.52
CA PHE A 511 -3.14 2.37 -26.36
C PHE A 511 -3.88 2.17 -25.03
N VAL A 512 -5.02 2.85 -24.83
CA VAL A 512 -5.80 2.77 -23.59
C VAL A 512 -6.45 1.39 -23.42
N ASP A 513 -7.01 0.82 -24.48
CA ASP A 513 -7.54 -0.55 -24.48
C ASP A 513 -6.44 -1.57 -24.16
N THR A 514 -5.20 -1.37 -24.61
CA THR A 514 -4.06 -2.23 -24.24
C THR A 514 -3.71 -2.15 -22.75
N LEU A 515 -3.79 -0.98 -22.11
CA LEU A 515 -3.58 -0.88 -20.66
C LEU A 515 -4.67 -1.60 -19.84
N ILE A 516 -5.93 -1.56 -20.32
CA ILE A 516 -7.05 -2.28 -19.71
C ILE A 516 -6.93 -3.79 -19.96
N ARG A 517 -6.55 -4.21 -21.17
CA ARG A 517 -6.31 -5.63 -21.49
C ARG A 517 -5.20 -6.20 -20.59
N ASP A 518 -4.12 -5.45 -20.37
CA ASP A 518 -3.03 -5.93 -19.51
C ASP A 518 -3.45 -6.19 -18.07
N THR A 519 -4.20 -5.28 -17.47
CA THR A 519 -4.59 -5.33 -16.05
C THR A 519 -5.83 -6.20 -15.81
N ALA A 520 -6.78 -6.15 -16.74
CA ALA A 520 -8.15 -6.62 -16.57
C ALA A 520 -8.76 -7.18 -17.87
N ASN A 521 -8.00 -7.85 -18.76
CA ASN A 521 -8.57 -8.55 -19.94
C ASN A 521 -9.75 -9.45 -19.49
N PRO A 522 -10.98 -9.18 -19.96
CA PRO A 522 -12.15 -9.91 -19.49
C PRO A 522 -12.35 -11.26 -20.19
N SER A 523 -11.66 -11.55 -21.30
CA SER A 523 -12.01 -12.65 -22.19
C SER A 523 -10.84 -13.51 -22.64
N VAL A 524 -11.01 -14.83 -22.52
CA VAL A 524 -10.05 -15.84 -23.02
C VAL A 524 -9.89 -15.85 -24.55
N GLN A 525 -10.70 -15.07 -25.28
CA GLN A 525 -10.55 -14.86 -26.72
C GLN A 525 -9.33 -13.98 -27.06
N ASP A 526 -8.91 -13.11 -26.15
CA ASP A 526 -7.68 -12.34 -26.28
C ASP A 526 -6.49 -13.14 -25.75
N SER A 527 -5.78 -13.81 -26.66
CA SER A 527 -4.58 -14.61 -26.32
C SER A 527 -3.32 -13.78 -26.01
N HIS A 528 -3.40 -12.45 -26.13
CA HIS A 528 -2.28 -11.55 -25.88
C HIS A 528 -2.16 -11.08 -24.42
N PHE A 529 -3.16 -11.34 -23.57
CA PHE A 529 -3.13 -10.96 -22.16
C PHE A 529 -3.83 -12.01 -21.28
N PRO A 530 -3.33 -12.32 -20.07
CA PRO A 530 -4.00 -13.28 -19.18
C PRO A 530 -5.34 -12.70 -18.72
N GLN A 531 -6.36 -13.55 -18.62
CA GLN A 531 -7.69 -13.11 -18.17
C GLN A 531 -7.60 -12.57 -16.74
N PHE A 532 -8.00 -11.31 -16.55
CA PHE A 532 -7.91 -10.54 -15.30
C PHE A 532 -6.56 -10.70 -14.56
N ARG A 533 -5.46 -10.14 -15.10
CA ARG A 533 -4.13 -10.18 -14.47
C ARG A 533 -4.20 -9.85 -12.97
N SER A 534 -4.63 -8.63 -12.65
CA SER A 534 -4.58 -8.10 -11.29
C SER A 534 -5.82 -8.51 -10.48
N PHE A 535 -7.03 -8.22 -10.98
CA PHE A 535 -8.29 -8.48 -10.28
C PHE A 535 -8.55 -9.98 -10.09
N ASP A 536 -8.73 -10.43 -8.86
CA ASP A 536 -9.00 -11.83 -8.52
C ASP A 536 -10.49 -12.04 -8.23
N TRP A 537 -11.13 -12.90 -9.04
CA TRP A 537 -12.57 -13.14 -8.96
C TRP A 537 -13.01 -14.03 -7.79
N PHE A 538 -12.11 -14.41 -6.88
CA PHE A 538 -12.41 -15.12 -5.64
C PHE A 538 -12.05 -14.29 -4.39
N ASP A 539 -10.95 -13.54 -4.40
CA ASP A 539 -10.67 -12.55 -3.37
C ASP A 539 -11.54 -11.28 -3.53
N LEU A 540 -12.12 -11.06 -4.72
CA LEU A 540 -12.92 -9.89 -5.14
C LEU A 540 -12.23 -8.53 -4.93
N HIS A 541 -10.91 -8.54 -5.04
CA HIS A 541 -10.04 -7.37 -5.18
C HIS A 541 -8.81 -7.79 -5.99
N SER A 542 -7.90 -6.86 -6.25
CA SER A 542 -6.69 -7.08 -7.02
C SER A 542 -5.49 -7.37 -6.13
N TRP A 543 -4.51 -8.06 -6.70
CA TRP A 543 -3.21 -8.28 -6.09
C TRP A 543 -2.14 -7.45 -6.84
N SER A 544 -1.36 -6.67 -6.08
CA SER A 544 -0.43 -5.68 -6.61
C SER A 544 0.86 -6.33 -7.14
N ARG A 545 1.49 -7.19 -6.33
CA ARG A 545 2.75 -7.86 -6.68
C ARG A 545 2.62 -8.80 -7.87
N GLY A 546 3.52 -8.62 -8.82
CA GLY A 546 3.72 -9.50 -9.96
C GLY A 546 4.59 -10.71 -9.64
N VAL A 547 5.53 -11.02 -10.52
CA VAL A 547 6.30 -12.28 -10.48
C VAL A 547 7.45 -12.29 -9.48
N ILE A 548 7.63 -11.21 -8.69
CA ILE A 548 8.61 -11.17 -7.58
C ILE A 548 8.16 -12.17 -6.50
N PRO A 549 8.99 -13.16 -6.11
CA PRO A 549 8.63 -14.13 -5.10
C PRO A 549 8.35 -13.50 -3.72
N SER A 550 7.43 -14.10 -2.95
CA SER A 550 7.07 -13.64 -1.61
C SER A 550 6.71 -14.81 -0.69
N ALA A 551 7.26 -14.83 0.52
CA ALA A 551 6.98 -15.88 1.51
C ALA A 551 5.58 -15.78 2.12
N ASP A 552 4.97 -14.59 2.09
CA ASP A 552 3.61 -14.30 2.60
C ASP A 552 2.54 -14.31 1.49
N GLY A 553 2.91 -14.73 0.28
CA GLY A 553 2.04 -14.72 -0.89
C GLY A 553 1.89 -13.32 -1.50
N LYS A 554 0.73 -13.06 -2.13
CA LYS A 554 0.41 -11.77 -2.74
C LYS A 554 0.00 -10.71 -1.72
N ASP A 555 0.11 -9.45 -2.13
CA ASP A 555 -0.12 -8.24 -1.36
C ASP A 555 -0.85 -7.15 -2.17
N GLN A 556 -1.52 -6.26 -1.43
CA GLN A 556 -2.30 -5.11 -1.87
C GLN A 556 -2.16 -4.04 -0.77
N GLU A 557 -1.85 -2.81 -1.14
CA GLU A 557 -1.63 -1.68 -0.22
C GLU A 557 -2.60 -0.56 -0.56
N SER A 558 -2.53 -0.01 -1.77
CA SER A 558 -3.30 1.16 -2.21
C SER A 558 -4.67 0.78 -2.75
N THR A 559 -5.66 0.62 -1.85
CA THR A 559 -7.01 0.23 -2.23
C THR A 559 -7.74 1.27 -3.09
N SER A 560 -7.43 2.55 -2.89
CA SER A 560 -8.01 3.66 -3.66
C SER A 560 -7.46 3.75 -5.10
N GLU A 561 -6.23 3.32 -5.35
CA GLU A 561 -5.69 3.21 -6.71
C GLU A 561 -6.24 2.00 -7.48
N GLU A 562 -6.60 0.91 -6.80
CA GLU A 562 -7.39 -0.16 -7.42
C GLU A 562 -8.77 0.34 -7.85
N LEU A 563 -9.52 1.00 -6.95
CA LEU A 563 -10.82 1.59 -7.30
C LEU A 563 -10.70 2.55 -8.48
N ASN A 564 -9.62 3.32 -8.55
CA ASN A 564 -9.37 4.25 -9.66
C ASN A 564 -9.27 3.53 -11.02
N LEU A 565 -8.71 2.31 -11.08
CA LEU A 565 -8.72 1.51 -12.32
C LEU A 565 -10.14 1.09 -12.70
N LEU A 566 -10.88 0.51 -11.75
CA LEU A 566 -12.20 -0.06 -12.01
C LEU A 566 -13.23 1.03 -12.36
N TYR A 567 -13.11 2.20 -11.71
CA TYR A 567 -13.78 3.44 -12.07
C TYR A 567 -13.36 3.94 -13.46
N GLY A 568 -12.07 3.91 -13.78
CA GLY A 568 -11.55 4.20 -15.12
C GLY A 568 -12.17 3.31 -16.21
N ILE A 569 -12.29 2.00 -15.97
CA ILE A 569 -12.91 1.04 -16.90
C ILE A 569 -14.39 1.37 -17.12
N HIS A 570 -15.14 1.67 -16.05
CA HIS A 570 -16.52 2.13 -16.12
C HIS A 570 -16.65 3.44 -16.93
N LEU A 571 -15.84 4.45 -16.64
CA LEU A 571 -15.81 5.72 -17.38
C LEU A 571 -15.45 5.52 -18.86
N TRP A 572 -14.50 4.63 -19.16
CA TRP A 572 -14.04 4.34 -20.52
C TRP A 572 -15.12 3.62 -21.34
N GLY A 573 -15.78 2.63 -20.74
CA GLY A 573 -16.97 1.99 -21.32
C GLY A 573 -18.06 3.00 -21.64
N MET A 574 -18.36 3.91 -20.71
CA MET A 574 -19.37 4.97 -20.89
C MET A 574 -19.04 5.91 -22.05
N VAL A 575 -17.82 6.46 -22.13
CA VAL A 575 -17.49 7.45 -23.19
C VAL A 575 -17.30 6.83 -24.58
N LEU A 576 -16.96 5.55 -24.66
CA LEU A 576 -16.93 4.80 -25.92
C LEU A 576 -18.26 4.14 -26.28
N GLN A 577 -19.30 4.27 -25.44
CA GLN A 577 -20.62 3.63 -25.60
C GLN A 577 -20.52 2.10 -25.71
N ARG A 578 -19.57 1.51 -24.97
CA ARG A 578 -19.35 0.05 -24.84
C ARG A 578 -20.05 -0.45 -23.58
N GLU A 579 -21.37 -0.61 -23.65
CA GLU A 579 -22.22 -1.03 -22.51
C GLU A 579 -21.67 -2.24 -21.72
N PRO A 580 -21.24 -3.36 -22.35
CA PRO A 580 -20.70 -4.50 -21.59
C PRO A 580 -19.44 -4.17 -20.79
N LEU A 581 -18.59 -3.25 -21.28
CA LEU A 581 -17.37 -2.82 -20.59
C LEU A 581 -17.69 -1.86 -19.43
N GLN A 582 -18.68 -0.98 -19.62
CA GLN A 582 -19.16 -0.09 -18.56
C GLN A 582 -19.78 -0.90 -17.41
N GLU A 583 -20.65 -1.85 -17.74
CA GLU A 583 -21.33 -2.71 -16.76
C GLU A 583 -20.35 -3.65 -16.04
N LEU A 584 -19.36 -4.22 -16.75
CA LEU A 584 -18.31 -5.00 -16.11
C LEU A 584 -17.45 -4.14 -15.17
N GLY A 585 -17.10 -2.92 -15.58
CA GLY A 585 -16.42 -1.94 -14.73
C GLY A 585 -17.22 -1.61 -13.47
N SER A 586 -18.51 -1.29 -13.61
CA SER A 586 -19.44 -1.09 -12.49
C SER A 586 -19.54 -2.31 -11.56
N THR A 587 -19.58 -3.52 -12.13
CA THR A 587 -19.64 -4.77 -11.36
C THR A 587 -18.38 -5.00 -10.56
N MET A 588 -17.19 -4.96 -11.19
CA MET A 588 -15.91 -5.12 -10.49
C MET A 588 -15.70 -4.03 -9.42
N LEU A 589 -16.03 -2.77 -9.73
CA LEU A 589 -15.92 -1.65 -8.80
C LEU A 589 -16.80 -1.85 -7.55
N THR A 590 -18.02 -2.35 -7.72
CA THR A 590 -18.93 -2.63 -6.59
C THR A 590 -18.44 -3.80 -5.73
N LEU A 591 -17.89 -4.86 -6.35
CA LEU A 591 -17.34 -6.02 -5.64
C LEU A 591 -16.07 -5.65 -4.86
N CYS A 592 -15.19 -4.86 -5.46
CA CYS A 592 -13.99 -4.30 -4.83
C CYS A 592 -14.35 -3.38 -3.65
N ALA A 593 -15.30 -2.46 -3.84
CA ALA A 593 -15.75 -1.58 -2.77
C ALA A 593 -16.44 -2.33 -1.61
N LEU A 594 -16.99 -3.52 -1.85
CA LEU A 594 -17.45 -4.40 -0.78
C LEU A 594 -16.27 -4.98 0.00
N THR A 595 -15.30 -5.62 -0.65
CA THR A 595 -14.19 -6.30 0.05
C THR A 595 -13.21 -5.35 0.74
N ILE A 596 -13.02 -4.14 0.21
CA ILE A 596 -12.25 -3.08 0.90
C ILE A 596 -12.89 -2.74 2.26
N ARG A 597 -14.22 -2.64 2.34
CA ARG A 597 -14.94 -2.40 3.61
C ARG A 597 -15.02 -3.62 4.53
N GLU A 598 -14.78 -4.83 4.03
CA GLU A 598 -14.67 -6.02 4.88
C GLU A 598 -13.25 -6.18 5.46
N PHE A 599 -12.19 -5.98 4.67
CA PHE A 599 -10.84 -6.46 5.01
C PHE A 599 -9.72 -5.42 4.94
N PHE A 600 -10.03 -4.14 4.70
CA PHE A 600 -9.00 -3.10 4.56
C PHE A 600 -9.33 -1.82 5.34
N LEU A 601 -10.55 -1.30 5.20
CA LEU A 601 -11.08 -0.17 5.97
C LEU A 601 -12.05 -0.71 7.03
N MET A 602 -11.55 -0.84 8.26
CA MET A 602 -12.19 -1.50 9.38
C MET A 602 -12.95 -0.50 10.27
N THR A 603 -14.25 -0.74 10.46
CA THR A 603 -15.01 -0.17 11.57
C THR A 603 -14.68 -0.88 12.89
N ASP A 604 -14.98 -0.23 14.03
CA ASP A 604 -14.75 -0.77 15.39
C ASP A 604 -15.36 -2.16 15.64
N ASP A 605 -16.38 -2.56 14.87
CA ASP A 605 -17.08 -3.85 14.97
C ASP A 605 -16.57 -4.94 13.99
N ASN A 606 -15.45 -4.70 13.29
CA ASN A 606 -14.96 -5.61 12.25
C ASN A 606 -14.62 -7.02 12.80
N PRO A 607 -15.26 -8.10 12.30
CA PRO A 607 -15.12 -9.44 12.86
C PRO A 607 -14.02 -10.29 12.19
N HIS A 608 -13.22 -9.72 11.27
CA HIS A 608 -12.32 -10.49 10.41
C HIS A 608 -10.85 -10.45 10.86
N HIS A 609 -10.47 -9.39 11.58
CA HIS A 609 -9.14 -9.15 12.13
C HIS A 609 -9.13 -9.36 13.66
N PRO A 610 -7.96 -9.51 14.31
CA PRO A 610 -7.86 -9.48 15.78
C PRO A 610 -8.35 -8.14 16.34
N GLU A 611 -9.03 -8.15 17.49
CA GLU A 611 -9.61 -6.95 18.15
C GLU A 611 -8.58 -5.81 18.31
N ASP A 612 -7.42 -6.11 18.90
CA ASP A 612 -6.29 -5.18 19.06
C ASP A 612 -5.74 -4.60 17.73
N PHE A 613 -5.96 -5.29 16.60
CA PHE A 613 -5.59 -4.81 15.26
C PHE A 613 -6.68 -3.95 14.62
N VAL A 614 -7.96 -4.22 14.88
CA VAL A 614 -9.10 -3.42 14.36
C VAL A 614 -8.97 -1.96 14.78
N THR A 615 -8.42 -1.68 15.96
CA THR A 615 -8.13 -0.32 16.47
C THR A 615 -7.17 0.51 15.61
N ASN A 616 -6.53 -0.07 14.58
CA ASN A 616 -5.74 0.64 13.57
C ASN A 616 -6.62 1.31 12.49
N HIS A 617 -7.88 0.89 12.34
CA HIS A 617 -8.83 1.23 11.25
C HIS A 617 -8.40 0.88 9.82
N VAL A 618 -7.11 0.96 9.46
CA VAL A 618 -6.61 0.50 8.17
C VAL A 618 -5.64 -0.66 8.32
N THR A 619 -5.51 -1.49 7.29
CA THR A 619 -4.62 -2.66 7.30
C THR A 619 -3.16 -2.36 6.95
N GLY A 620 -2.86 -1.22 6.32
CA GLY A 620 -1.54 -0.95 5.73
C GLY A 620 -1.27 -1.88 4.55
N ILE A 621 -0.18 -2.64 4.59
CA ILE A 621 0.14 -3.65 3.58
C ILE A 621 -0.59 -4.95 3.91
N PHE A 622 -1.59 -5.30 3.11
CA PHE A 622 -2.39 -6.51 3.26
C PHE A 622 -1.83 -7.63 2.38
N PHE A 623 -1.35 -8.73 2.97
CA PHE A 623 -0.92 -9.93 2.27
C PHE A 623 -1.96 -11.06 2.35
N GLN A 624 -1.73 -12.13 1.59
CA GLN A 624 -2.45 -13.40 1.75
C GLN A 624 -2.16 -14.07 3.10
N ASN A 625 -0.92 -13.98 3.61
CA ASN A 625 -0.51 -14.65 4.85
C ASN A 625 -0.37 -13.72 6.07
N LYS A 626 -0.29 -12.41 5.85
CA LYS A 626 0.14 -11.38 6.81
C LYS A 626 -0.68 -10.10 6.64
N VAL A 627 -0.88 -9.34 7.72
CA VAL A 627 -1.30 -7.93 7.65
C VAL A 627 -0.27 -7.09 8.40
N ASP A 628 0.17 -5.96 7.84
CA ASP A 628 1.21 -5.10 8.40
C ASP A 628 0.82 -3.62 8.32
N TYR A 629 0.57 -2.99 9.48
CA TYR A 629 0.24 -1.58 9.60
C TYR A 629 1.48 -0.72 9.36
N ALA A 630 1.77 -0.51 8.08
CA ALA A 630 2.99 0.06 7.51
C ALA A 630 2.70 0.58 6.10
N THR A 631 3.69 1.24 5.48
CA THR A 631 3.78 1.35 4.02
C THR A 631 5.15 0.89 3.50
N TRP A 632 5.27 0.65 2.19
CA TRP A 632 6.55 0.34 1.54
C TRP A 632 7.61 1.45 1.63
N PHE A 633 7.25 2.63 2.14
CA PHE A 633 8.08 3.84 2.19
C PHE A 633 8.12 4.53 3.56
N GLY A 634 7.48 3.97 4.59
CA GLY A 634 7.60 4.48 5.96
C GLY A 634 6.56 3.93 6.95
N TRP A 635 6.62 4.45 8.19
CA TRP A 635 5.76 4.04 9.30
C TRP A 635 4.92 5.20 9.89
N ARG A 636 4.96 6.40 9.28
CA ARG A 636 4.14 7.53 9.71
C ARG A 636 2.66 7.23 9.49
N TYR A 637 1.81 7.51 10.48
CA TYR A 637 0.37 7.27 10.38
C TYR A 637 -0.30 7.97 9.19
N ASP A 638 0.14 9.18 8.85
CA ASP A 638 -0.39 9.92 7.71
C ASP A 638 -0.05 9.29 6.35
N PHE A 639 1.06 8.57 6.23
CA PHE A 639 1.36 7.70 5.08
C PHE A 639 0.40 6.49 5.06
N ILE A 640 0.31 5.76 6.19
CA ILE A 640 -0.42 4.49 6.31
C ILE A 640 -1.92 4.66 6.06
N HIS A 641 -2.50 5.78 6.51
CA HIS A 641 -3.89 6.12 6.23
C HIS A 641 -4.06 6.87 4.90
N GLY A 642 -3.17 7.81 4.57
CA GLY A 642 -3.30 8.66 3.38
C GLY A 642 -3.17 7.90 2.05
N ILE A 643 -2.44 6.78 2.02
CA ILE A 643 -2.36 5.90 0.84
C ILE A 643 -3.74 5.31 0.48
N GLN A 644 -4.66 5.19 1.45
CA GLN A 644 -6.05 4.74 1.24
C GLN A 644 -7.00 5.87 0.79
N MET A 645 -6.47 7.01 0.38
CA MET A 645 -7.23 8.22 0.01
C MET A 645 -6.85 8.82 -1.34
N LEU A 646 -5.82 8.29 -2.01
CA LEU A 646 -5.31 8.80 -3.28
C LEU A 646 -5.59 7.82 -4.44
N PRO A 647 -5.97 8.32 -5.64
CA PRO A 647 -6.40 9.67 -5.92
C PRO A 647 -7.82 9.97 -5.41
N VAL A 648 -8.04 11.22 -4.99
CA VAL A 648 -9.36 11.74 -4.58
C VAL A 648 -10.30 11.77 -5.79
N SER A 649 -11.08 10.71 -5.98
CA SER A 649 -12.00 10.50 -7.10
C SER A 649 -13.42 10.18 -6.60
N PRO A 650 -14.49 10.38 -7.40
CA PRO A 650 -15.86 10.06 -6.99
C PRO A 650 -16.06 8.61 -6.50
N ALA A 651 -15.27 7.65 -6.99
CA ALA A 651 -15.31 6.26 -6.55
C ALA A 651 -14.85 6.04 -5.10
N LEU A 652 -14.04 6.96 -4.55
CA LEU A 652 -13.54 6.89 -3.18
C LEU A 652 -14.67 6.86 -2.13
N LEU A 653 -15.80 7.50 -2.44
CA LEU A 653 -16.99 7.54 -1.58
C LEU A 653 -17.66 6.15 -1.40
N MET A 654 -17.43 5.19 -2.30
CA MET A 654 -17.96 3.83 -2.16
C MET A 654 -17.31 3.03 -1.01
N ILE A 655 -16.09 3.40 -0.60
CA ILE A 655 -15.35 2.75 0.49
C ILE A 655 -15.22 3.64 1.73
N ARG A 656 -15.02 4.95 1.56
CA ARG A 656 -14.83 5.91 2.65
C ARG A 656 -16.18 6.37 3.19
N THR A 657 -16.88 5.47 3.90
CA THR A 657 -18.19 5.77 4.48
C THR A 657 -18.08 6.84 5.58
N PRO A 658 -19.12 7.67 5.83
CA PRO A 658 -19.07 8.67 6.90
C PRO A 658 -18.90 8.10 8.31
N GLU A 659 -19.30 6.83 8.52
CA GLU A 659 -19.10 6.09 9.77
C GLU A 659 -17.64 5.70 9.97
N PHE A 660 -17.05 5.02 8.97
CA PHE A 660 -15.63 4.67 8.98
C PHE A 660 -14.74 5.92 9.13
N CYS A 661 -15.01 6.96 8.33
CA CYS A 661 -14.24 8.20 8.34
C CYS A 661 -14.29 8.90 9.71
N ARG A 662 -15.41 8.82 10.44
CA ARG A 662 -15.52 9.42 11.77
C ARG A 662 -14.75 8.60 12.81
N GLN A 663 -14.87 7.27 12.79
CA GLN A 663 -14.09 6.40 13.68
C GLN A 663 -12.57 6.58 13.47
N GLU A 664 -12.11 6.49 12.22
CA GLU A 664 -10.70 6.69 11.85
C GLU A 664 -10.19 8.10 12.24
N TRP A 665 -11.01 9.14 12.05
CA TRP A 665 -10.64 10.51 12.43
C TRP A 665 -10.55 10.69 13.95
N ASP A 666 -11.57 10.26 14.70
CA ASP A 666 -11.64 10.44 16.16
C ASP A 666 -10.61 9.56 16.89
N ASN A 667 -10.28 8.38 16.33
CA ASN A 667 -9.34 7.43 16.92
C ASN A 667 -7.87 7.62 16.49
N VAL A 668 -7.60 8.14 15.29
CA VAL A 668 -6.23 8.34 14.78
C VAL A 668 -6.01 9.76 14.24
N LEU A 669 -6.68 10.16 13.16
CA LEU A 669 -6.20 11.27 12.32
C LEU A 669 -6.26 12.64 13.01
N SER A 670 -7.26 12.88 13.87
CA SER A 670 -7.41 14.10 14.67
C SER A 670 -6.28 14.32 15.68
N ARG A 671 -5.50 13.28 15.98
CA ARG A 671 -4.42 13.25 16.99
C ARG A 671 -3.04 13.49 16.37
N LEU A 672 -2.97 13.58 15.04
CA LEU A 672 -1.73 13.77 14.27
C LEU A 672 -1.32 15.26 14.24
N PRO A 673 -0.03 15.57 14.13
CA PRO A 673 0.46 16.92 13.89
C PRO A 673 0.25 17.33 12.41
N LEU A 674 -1.01 17.53 12.03
CA LEU A 674 -1.45 17.84 10.65
C LEU A 674 -0.96 19.22 10.19
N SER A 675 0.30 19.33 9.76
CA SER A 675 0.88 20.57 9.24
C SER A 675 0.23 20.98 7.91
N PRO A 676 -0.17 22.26 7.73
CA PRO A 676 -0.66 22.78 6.45
C PRO A 676 0.44 22.91 5.37
N THR A 677 1.68 22.54 5.70
CA THR A 677 2.80 22.44 4.75
C THR A 677 3.09 21.01 4.29
N ASP A 678 2.52 19.99 4.94
CA ASP A 678 2.77 18.59 4.57
C ASP A 678 1.75 18.11 3.51
N PRO A 679 2.18 17.59 2.35
CA PRO A 679 1.30 17.07 1.32
C PRO A 679 0.31 16.01 1.80
N TRP A 680 0.66 15.17 2.79
CA TRP A 680 -0.23 14.15 3.33
C TRP A 680 -1.40 14.75 4.13
N THR A 681 -1.22 15.92 4.76
CA THR A 681 -2.34 16.66 5.37
C THR A 681 -3.41 17.01 4.34
N SER A 682 -3.02 17.35 3.11
CA SER A 682 -3.99 17.64 2.04
C SER A 682 -4.86 16.41 1.71
N LEU A 683 -4.29 15.21 1.72
CA LEU A 683 -5.02 13.95 1.50
C LEU A 683 -5.91 13.61 2.70
N LEU A 684 -5.40 13.66 3.93
CA LEU A 684 -6.19 13.32 5.12
C LEU A 684 -7.40 14.24 5.30
N VAL A 685 -7.23 15.54 5.06
CA VAL A 685 -8.33 16.52 5.10
C VAL A 685 -9.31 16.27 3.96
N THR A 686 -8.85 16.15 2.71
CA THR A 686 -9.73 16.01 1.54
C THR A 686 -10.45 14.65 1.48
N GLY A 687 -9.77 13.57 1.87
CA GLY A 687 -10.26 12.19 1.83
C GLY A 687 -11.08 11.77 3.05
N THR A 688 -10.97 12.47 4.19
CA THR A 688 -11.69 12.12 5.43
C THR A 688 -12.48 13.28 5.98
N LEU A 689 -11.82 14.39 6.33
CA LEU A 689 -12.49 15.50 7.01
C LEU A 689 -13.57 16.13 6.13
N SER A 690 -13.38 16.18 4.81
CA SER A 690 -14.38 16.65 3.85
C SER A 690 -15.65 15.79 3.78
N ILE A 691 -15.61 14.54 4.26
CA ILE A 691 -16.78 13.64 4.32
C ILE A 691 -17.58 13.87 5.61
N ILE A 692 -16.89 14.09 6.73
CA ILE A 692 -17.51 14.16 8.07
C ILE A 692 -17.78 15.58 8.58
N GLU A 693 -16.90 16.55 8.29
CA GLU A 693 -16.97 17.95 8.72
C GLU A 693 -16.53 18.92 7.59
N PRO A 694 -17.24 18.95 6.44
CA PRO A 694 -16.79 19.65 5.23
C PRO A 694 -16.53 21.15 5.38
N GLN A 695 -17.20 21.84 6.31
CA GLN A 695 -16.97 23.27 6.56
C GLN A 695 -15.57 23.53 7.13
N GLU A 696 -15.12 22.70 8.07
CA GLU A 696 -13.78 22.78 8.67
C GLU A 696 -12.71 22.31 7.66
N ALA A 697 -12.99 21.25 6.90
CA ALA A 697 -12.10 20.81 5.83
C ALA A 697 -11.88 21.91 4.77
N TYR A 698 -12.96 22.59 4.35
CA TYR A 698 -12.87 23.70 3.40
C TYR A 698 -12.06 24.87 3.97
N SER A 699 -12.24 25.17 5.26
CA SER A 699 -11.45 26.20 5.97
C SER A 699 -9.95 25.87 5.95
N ARG A 700 -9.57 24.66 6.36
CA ARG A 700 -8.17 24.20 6.39
C ARG A 700 -7.54 24.19 5.00
N LEU A 701 -8.20 23.58 4.02
CA LEU A 701 -7.72 23.55 2.63
C LEU A 701 -7.58 24.97 2.06
N SER A 702 -8.47 25.92 2.41
CA SER A 702 -8.37 27.31 1.95
C SER A 702 -7.17 28.06 2.53
N ALA A 703 -6.57 27.56 3.62
CA ALA A 703 -5.37 28.11 4.25
C ALA A 703 -4.07 27.40 3.81
N MET A 704 -4.15 26.28 3.07
CA MET A 704 -2.99 25.63 2.46
C MET A 704 -2.60 26.31 1.14
N LEU A 705 -1.34 26.20 0.75
CA LEU A 705 -0.83 26.68 -0.54
C LEU A 705 -0.86 25.56 -1.60
N PRO A 706 -0.98 25.87 -2.91
CA PRO A 706 -1.01 24.88 -3.98
C PRO A 706 0.18 23.91 -4.02
N GLU A 707 1.35 24.36 -3.62
CA GLU A 707 2.61 23.60 -3.51
C GLU A 707 2.63 22.61 -2.34
N HIS A 708 1.73 22.76 -1.35
CA HIS A 708 1.57 21.85 -0.20
C HIS A 708 0.46 20.79 -0.42
N MET A 709 0.03 20.58 -1.66
CA MET A 709 -0.89 19.49 -2.04
C MET A 709 -0.11 18.20 -2.34
N ASP A 710 -0.77 17.05 -2.21
CA ASP A 710 -0.27 15.81 -2.80
C ASP A 710 0.04 15.99 -4.29
N ASP A 711 1.07 15.30 -4.78
CA ASP A 711 1.58 15.55 -6.12
C ASP A 711 0.64 15.10 -7.27
N GLY A 712 -0.43 14.35 -6.94
CA GLY A 712 -1.57 14.00 -7.79
C GLY A 712 -2.87 14.76 -7.47
N LEU A 713 -2.86 15.67 -6.49
CA LEU A 713 -4.00 16.51 -6.11
C LEU A 713 -3.78 17.96 -6.57
N THR A 714 -4.85 18.67 -6.94
CA THR A 714 -4.79 20.14 -7.10
C THR A 714 -5.63 20.82 -6.03
N TRP A 715 -5.16 21.96 -5.55
CA TRP A 715 -5.86 22.79 -4.57
C TRP A 715 -7.28 23.17 -5.00
N ALA A 716 -7.44 23.48 -6.29
CA ALA A 716 -8.75 23.72 -6.90
C ALA A 716 -9.68 22.49 -6.80
N TRP A 717 -9.17 21.28 -7.06
CA TRP A 717 -9.95 20.05 -6.94
C TRP A 717 -10.29 19.71 -5.48
N ALA A 718 -9.33 19.84 -4.56
CA ALA A 718 -9.54 19.59 -3.13
C ALA A 718 -10.66 20.48 -2.55
N LEU A 719 -10.67 21.76 -2.90
CA LEU A 719 -11.71 22.71 -2.48
C LEU A 719 -13.05 22.46 -3.18
N TYR A 720 -13.05 22.10 -4.47
CA TYR A 720 -14.27 21.76 -5.22
C TYR A 720 -14.95 20.51 -4.66
N TRP A 721 -14.18 19.42 -4.50
CA TRP A 721 -14.59 18.19 -3.84
C TRP A 721 -15.25 18.45 -2.49
N THR A 722 -14.58 19.23 -1.65
CA THR A 722 -15.05 19.53 -0.29
C THR A 722 -16.34 20.37 -0.30
N ALA A 723 -16.44 21.38 -1.16
CA ALA A 723 -17.65 22.19 -1.29
C ALA A 723 -18.84 21.42 -1.90
N SER A 724 -18.58 20.44 -2.78
CA SER A 724 -19.59 19.48 -3.25
C SER A 724 -20.14 18.61 -2.12
N LEU A 725 -19.28 18.11 -1.21
CA LEU A 725 -19.70 17.32 -0.06
C LEU A 725 -20.44 18.16 1.00
N GLU A 726 -20.04 19.42 1.18
CA GLU A 726 -20.76 20.38 2.03
C GLU A 726 -22.22 20.59 1.58
N ALA A 727 -22.44 20.73 0.27
CA ALA A 727 -23.76 20.85 -0.32
C ALA A 727 -24.59 19.55 -0.19
N ALA A 728 -23.95 18.39 -0.34
CA ALA A 728 -24.59 17.08 -0.12
C ALA A 728 -25.12 16.93 1.31
N ASN A 729 -24.38 17.45 2.30
CA ASN A 729 -24.76 17.45 3.72
C ASN A 729 -25.80 18.53 4.09
N GLY A 730 -26.45 19.17 3.09
CA GLY A 730 -27.68 19.94 3.29
C GLY A 730 -27.49 21.41 3.72
N GLY A 731 -26.27 21.94 3.69
CA GLY A 731 -26.03 23.39 3.78
C GLY A 731 -26.52 24.09 5.06
N THR A 732 -26.59 23.37 6.19
CA THR A 732 -27.02 23.97 7.46
C THR A 732 -25.93 24.89 8.04
N GLY A 733 -26.32 26.11 8.39
CA GLY A 733 -25.43 27.08 9.03
C GLY A 733 -25.05 26.67 10.47
N PRO A 734 -23.99 27.29 11.04
CA PRO A 734 -23.32 26.77 12.23
C PRO A 734 -24.21 26.74 13.47
N SER A 735 -24.27 25.57 14.12
CA SER A 735 -24.69 25.48 15.53
C SER A 735 -23.50 25.81 16.43
N PRO A 736 -23.64 26.72 17.42
CA PRO A 736 -22.51 27.15 18.24
C PRO A 736 -22.17 26.11 19.32
N SER A 737 -20.99 25.51 19.23
CA SER A 737 -20.40 24.69 20.30
C SER A 737 -19.23 25.41 20.99
N THR A 738 -19.41 25.65 22.29
CA THR A 738 -18.36 25.78 23.34
C THR A 738 -16.99 26.35 22.95
N SER A 739 -16.78 27.63 23.22
CA SER A 739 -15.44 28.21 23.36
C SER A 739 -14.67 27.59 24.53
N LEU A 740 -13.54 26.93 24.26
CA LEU A 740 -12.45 26.87 25.24
C LEU A 740 -11.58 28.12 25.10
N ALA A 741 -11.13 28.68 26.22
CA ALA A 741 -10.31 29.88 26.22
C ALA A 741 -8.85 29.55 25.87
N SER A 742 -8.23 30.34 25.00
CA SER A 742 -6.80 30.24 24.73
C SER A 742 -5.99 30.84 25.88
N SER A 743 -5.07 30.06 26.44
CA SER A 743 -4.01 30.55 27.32
C SER A 743 -2.78 30.88 26.48
N THR A 744 -2.53 32.16 26.23
CA THR A 744 -1.34 32.62 25.49
C THR A 744 -0.06 32.42 26.31
N GLY A 745 0.64 31.31 26.08
CA GLY A 745 2.04 31.14 26.45
C GLY A 745 2.92 31.50 25.26
N SER A 746 3.79 32.50 25.39
CA SER A 746 4.68 32.92 24.32
C SER A 746 5.96 32.07 24.31
N THR A 747 5.99 31.05 23.45
CA THR A 747 7.24 30.48 22.92
C THR A 747 7.61 31.21 21.64
N GLU A 748 8.87 31.62 21.54
CA GLU A 748 9.44 32.25 20.35
C GLU A 748 9.44 31.26 19.18
N ALA A 749 9.11 31.74 17.96
CA ALA A 749 9.06 30.88 16.78
C ALA A 749 10.50 30.57 16.28
N PRO A 750 10.75 29.38 15.71
CA PRO A 750 12.05 29.06 15.12
C PRO A 750 12.38 30.00 13.95
N GLU A 751 13.66 30.35 13.75
CA GLU A 751 14.11 31.19 12.63
C GLU A 751 13.78 30.52 11.28
N GLU A 752 13.05 31.20 10.40
CA GLU A 752 12.61 30.67 9.11
C GLU A 752 13.70 30.82 8.03
N ASN A 753 14.03 29.72 7.33
CA ASN A 753 14.95 29.75 6.19
C ASN A 753 14.25 30.31 4.94
N LEU A 754 14.39 31.61 4.72
CA LEU A 754 13.83 32.37 3.59
C LEU A 754 14.23 31.82 2.22
N ALA A 755 15.36 31.10 2.12
CA ALA A 755 15.89 30.54 0.87
C ALA A 755 15.32 29.17 0.50
N LEU A 756 14.66 28.47 1.43
CA LEU A 756 14.14 27.12 1.22
C LEU A 756 13.14 27.06 0.05
N TYR A 757 13.37 26.16 -0.90
CA TYR A 757 12.63 25.98 -2.16
C TYR A 757 12.49 27.23 -3.05
N ARG A 758 13.24 28.30 -2.79
CA ARG A 758 13.24 29.51 -3.62
C ARG A 758 13.94 29.30 -4.96
N LEU A 759 13.72 30.22 -5.89
CA LEU A 759 14.36 30.20 -7.20
C LEU A 759 15.87 30.49 -7.06
N ALA A 760 16.67 29.42 -7.07
CA ALA A 760 18.11 29.50 -7.16
C ALA A 760 18.60 29.42 -8.62
N VAL A 761 19.55 30.28 -8.98
CA VAL A 761 20.24 30.29 -10.28
C VAL A 761 21.75 30.51 -10.08
N ALA A 762 22.57 29.86 -10.90
CA ALA A 762 24.02 29.89 -10.82
C ALA A 762 24.69 30.35 -12.12
N SER A 763 26.00 30.59 -12.04
CA SER A 763 26.87 30.91 -13.18
C SER A 763 27.02 29.71 -14.14
N SER A 764 27.13 28.52 -13.58
CA SER A 764 27.05 27.24 -14.28
C SER A 764 26.63 26.12 -13.31
N ASP A 765 26.17 25.01 -13.89
CA ASP A 765 25.86 23.76 -13.19
C ASP A 765 26.64 22.63 -13.87
N LEU A 766 27.21 21.71 -13.10
CA LEU A 766 28.02 20.59 -13.59
C LEU A 766 27.18 19.54 -14.35
N SER A 767 25.96 19.30 -13.87
CA SER A 767 24.89 18.57 -14.56
C SER A 767 23.54 19.02 -13.98
N ALA A 768 22.42 18.58 -14.57
CA ALA A 768 21.09 18.85 -14.02
C ALA A 768 20.89 18.27 -12.59
N ASP A 769 21.63 17.22 -12.25
CA ASP A 769 21.62 16.56 -10.94
C ASP A 769 22.33 17.39 -9.86
N PHE A 770 23.17 18.36 -10.27
CA PHE A 770 23.92 19.27 -9.40
C PHE A 770 23.58 20.75 -9.66
N ALA A 771 22.36 21.02 -10.11
CA ALA A 771 21.89 22.37 -10.43
C ALA A 771 21.68 23.26 -9.19
N ALA A 772 21.71 24.58 -9.35
CA ALA A 772 21.57 25.56 -8.26
C ALA A 772 20.45 25.26 -7.23
N ALA A 773 19.28 24.79 -7.68
CA ALA A 773 18.15 24.41 -6.83
C ALA A 773 18.49 23.32 -5.79
N ARG A 774 19.52 22.50 -6.04
CA ARG A 774 20.00 21.41 -5.19
C ARG A 774 20.83 21.86 -3.99
N ALA A 775 21.03 23.16 -3.81
CA ALA A 775 21.59 23.74 -2.60
C ALA A 775 20.52 24.52 -1.80
N VAL A 776 19.24 24.46 -2.17
CA VAL A 776 18.15 25.15 -1.48
C VAL A 776 16.91 24.25 -1.30
N ASP A 777 17.04 22.94 -1.53
CA ASP A 777 15.94 21.98 -1.40
C ASP A 777 15.82 21.36 0.01
N GLY A 778 16.56 21.88 1.00
CA GLY A 778 16.49 21.47 2.41
C GLY A 778 17.04 20.07 2.67
N LEU A 779 17.64 19.46 1.63
CA LEU A 779 18.12 18.10 1.61
C LEU A 779 19.65 18.15 1.55
N PHE A 780 20.30 18.06 2.71
CA PHE A 780 21.78 18.07 2.87
C PHE A 780 22.53 16.90 2.17
N VAL A 781 21.85 16.15 1.30
CA VAL A 781 22.33 15.04 0.45
C VAL A 781 22.19 15.33 -1.05
N THR A 782 21.52 16.41 -1.44
CA THR A 782 21.60 17.05 -2.77
C THR A 782 22.55 18.24 -2.69
N ARG A 783 23.12 18.67 -3.84
CA ARG A 783 24.07 19.80 -3.87
C ARG A 783 24.08 20.54 -5.19
N TRP A 784 24.41 21.82 -5.15
CA TRP A 784 24.96 22.53 -6.30
C TRP A 784 26.45 22.21 -6.49
N SER A 785 26.86 22.03 -7.74
CA SER A 785 28.26 22.00 -8.17
C SER A 785 28.41 22.78 -9.49
N PRO A 786 29.29 23.79 -9.58
CA PRO A 786 29.59 24.48 -10.84
C PRO A 786 30.46 23.63 -11.77
N VAL A 787 30.58 24.04 -13.03
CA VAL A 787 31.58 23.48 -13.96
C VAL A 787 32.98 23.81 -13.44
N SER A 788 33.78 22.79 -13.11
CA SER A 788 34.98 22.97 -12.26
C SER A 788 36.16 23.72 -12.90
N THR A 789 36.08 24.04 -14.19
CA THR A 789 37.02 24.93 -14.89
C THR A 789 36.61 26.42 -14.88
N GLU A 790 35.39 26.74 -14.43
CA GLU A 790 34.91 28.12 -14.31
C GLU A 790 35.70 28.91 -13.27
N GLN A 791 36.02 30.17 -13.58
CA GLN A 791 36.73 31.09 -12.68
C GLN A 791 35.76 32.00 -11.93
N ASN A 792 35.74 31.90 -10.60
CA ASN A 792 34.85 32.62 -9.69
C ASN A 792 33.35 32.31 -9.92
N PRO A 793 32.95 31.01 -9.95
CA PRO A 793 31.55 30.63 -10.10
C PRO A 793 30.70 31.17 -8.95
N TRP A 794 29.40 31.31 -9.17
CA TRP A 794 28.47 31.83 -8.17
C TRP A 794 27.11 31.14 -8.22
N ILE A 795 26.44 31.12 -7.07
CA ILE A 795 25.04 30.70 -6.91
C ILE A 795 24.28 31.83 -6.22
N SER A 796 23.06 32.10 -6.68
CA SER A 796 22.17 33.13 -6.14
C SER A 796 20.77 32.56 -5.90
N VAL A 797 20.05 33.15 -4.96
CA VAL A 797 18.65 32.81 -4.64
C VAL A 797 17.79 34.09 -4.62
N ASP A 798 16.59 34.02 -5.20
CA ASP A 798 15.57 35.07 -5.13
C ASP A 798 14.58 34.76 -3.99
N LEU A 799 14.65 35.54 -2.90
CA LEU A 799 13.76 35.41 -1.74
C LEU A 799 12.32 35.86 -2.03
N GLY A 800 12.04 36.44 -3.21
CA GLY A 800 10.72 36.88 -3.64
C GLY A 800 10.40 38.34 -3.29
N GLU A 801 10.81 38.82 -2.12
CA GLU A 801 10.73 40.23 -1.72
C GLU A 801 11.95 40.69 -0.91
N VAL A 802 12.00 41.97 -0.52
CA VAL A 802 13.18 42.56 0.15
C VAL A 802 13.07 42.35 1.65
N HIS A 803 13.86 41.41 2.17
CA HIS A 803 13.93 41.05 3.58
C HIS A 803 15.05 41.81 4.32
N ALA A 804 14.90 41.94 5.63
CA ALA A 804 15.96 42.43 6.53
C ALA A 804 16.78 41.23 7.03
N LEU A 805 17.96 40.98 6.48
CA LEU A 805 18.68 39.72 6.71
C LEU A 805 19.57 39.77 7.95
N SER A 806 19.49 38.72 8.79
CA SER A 806 20.36 38.53 9.95
C SER A 806 21.63 37.75 9.60
N HIS A 807 21.49 36.61 8.93
CA HIS A 807 22.59 35.70 8.66
C HIS A 807 22.34 34.78 7.45
N VAL A 808 23.42 34.15 6.99
CA VAL A 808 23.44 33.11 5.94
C VAL A 808 24.12 31.86 6.50
N VAL A 809 23.63 30.66 6.20
CA VAL A 809 24.29 29.40 6.58
C VAL A 809 24.57 28.58 5.33
N LEU A 810 25.83 28.19 5.10
CA LEU A 810 26.22 27.34 3.98
C LEU A 810 26.79 25.99 4.46
N LEU A 811 26.35 24.88 3.88
CA LEU A 811 27.05 23.59 4.01
C LEU A 811 27.85 23.28 2.75
N TRP A 812 29.18 23.35 2.82
CA TRP A 812 30.03 22.82 1.76
C TRP A 812 30.41 21.36 2.03
N GLY A 813 30.71 20.62 0.97
CA GLY A 813 31.18 19.24 1.05
C GLY A 813 32.70 19.11 1.17
N GLU A 814 33.17 17.88 0.93
CA GLU A 814 34.59 17.50 0.91
C GLU A 814 35.47 18.33 -0.07
N PHE A 815 34.83 19.02 -1.03
CA PHE A 815 35.45 19.99 -1.93
C PHE A 815 34.75 21.35 -1.80
N TYR A 816 35.45 22.29 -1.15
CA TYR A 816 34.94 23.60 -0.75
C TYR A 816 35.92 24.72 -1.15
N PRO A 817 35.44 25.98 -1.34
CA PRO A 817 36.30 27.08 -1.77
C PRO A 817 37.20 27.56 -0.63
N THR A 818 38.37 28.12 -0.93
CA THR A 818 39.21 28.74 0.12
C THR A 818 38.60 30.03 0.67
N SER A 819 37.86 30.77 -0.16
CA SER A 819 37.03 31.90 0.26
C SER A 819 35.92 32.20 -0.74
N TYR A 820 34.88 32.88 -0.26
CA TYR A 820 33.76 33.39 -1.06
C TYR A 820 33.26 34.73 -0.52
N VAL A 821 32.50 35.45 -1.33
CA VAL A 821 31.87 36.73 -0.99
C VAL A 821 30.37 36.54 -0.99
N LEU A 822 29.72 36.81 0.15
CA LEU A 822 28.27 36.93 0.22
C LEU A 822 27.87 38.32 -0.29
N GLN A 823 26.95 38.34 -1.25
CA GLN A 823 26.43 39.58 -1.85
C GLN A 823 24.90 39.63 -1.80
N GLY A 824 24.37 40.84 -1.65
CA GLY A 824 22.94 41.11 -1.60
C GLY A 824 22.54 42.22 -2.57
N ALA A 825 21.33 42.12 -3.13
CA ALA A 825 20.73 43.13 -3.98
C ALA A 825 19.23 43.30 -3.65
N THR A 826 18.75 44.54 -3.59
CA THR A 826 17.32 44.88 -3.47
C THR A 826 16.65 45.13 -4.83
N GLU A 827 17.45 45.34 -5.86
CA GLU A 827 17.07 45.61 -7.25
C GLU A 827 17.88 44.68 -8.16
N ALA A 828 17.33 44.26 -9.30
CA ALA A 828 18.00 43.32 -10.19
C ALA A 828 19.38 43.83 -10.64
N ASP A 829 20.38 42.94 -10.61
CA ASP A 829 21.80 43.18 -10.90
C ASP A 829 22.54 44.25 -10.05
N ALA A 830 21.88 44.87 -9.07
CA ALA A 830 22.46 45.90 -8.20
C ALA A 830 23.19 45.31 -6.96
N TRP A 831 24.16 44.44 -7.20
CA TRP A 831 24.83 43.66 -6.15
C TRP A 831 25.80 44.46 -5.26
N SER A 832 25.70 44.24 -3.95
CA SER A 832 26.57 44.80 -2.90
C SER A 832 27.20 43.69 -2.05
N ASN A 833 28.41 43.90 -1.51
CA ASN A 833 29.05 42.92 -0.63
C ASN A 833 28.46 43.01 0.79
N LEU A 834 27.97 41.88 1.30
CA LEU A 834 27.50 41.75 2.69
C LEU A 834 28.61 41.21 3.60
N ALA A 835 29.30 40.15 3.16
CA ALA A 835 30.42 39.55 3.91
C ALA A 835 31.48 38.94 2.97
N VAL A 836 32.70 38.79 3.47
CA VAL A 836 33.78 37.99 2.84
C VAL A 836 34.14 36.89 3.83
N VAL A 837 34.07 35.64 3.38
CA VAL A 837 34.06 34.46 4.25
C VAL A 837 35.15 33.49 3.78
N ALA A 838 35.93 32.95 4.71
CA ALA A 838 36.84 31.83 4.45
C ALA A 838 36.04 30.52 4.45
N GLY A 839 36.22 29.66 3.44
CA GLY A 839 35.43 28.44 3.35
C GLY A 839 35.88 27.35 4.32
N SER A 840 34.92 26.51 4.70
CA SER A 840 35.08 25.32 5.54
C SER A 840 34.22 24.18 4.97
N SER A 841 34.56 22.94 5.28
CA SER A 841 33.71 21.75 5.06
C SER A 841 32.69 21.52 6.20
N GLU A 842 32.60 22.45 7.15
CA GLU A 842 31.59 22.45 8.22
C GLU A 842 30.42 23.38 7.85
N LEU A 843 29.27 23.18 8.50
CA LEU A 843 28.09 24.05 8.36
C LEU A 843 28.42 25.46 8.88
N LEU A 844 28.56 26.43 7.98
CA LEU A 844 29.16 27.73 8.28
C LEU A 844 28.12 28.85 8.29
N ARG A 845 27.66 29.21 9.50
CA ARG A 845 26.89 30.43 9.76
C ARG A 845 27.79 31.67 9.58
N SER A 846 27.28 32.62 8.80
CA SER A 846 27.89 33.92 8.50
C SER A 846 26.88 35.01 8.81
N ASP A 847 27.00 35.64 9.98
CA ASP A 847 26.16 36.77 10.36
C ASP A 847 26.45 38.00 9.49
N LEU A 848 25.41 38.76 9.13
CA LEU A 848 25.49 39.87 8.19
C LEU A 848 25.54 41.23 8.90
N PRO A 849 26.10 42.28 8.28
CA PRO A 849 26.10 43.63 8.87
C PRO A 849 24.68 44.18 9.00
N ARG A 850 24.17 44.33 10.22
CA ARG A 850 22.82 44.87 10.44
C ARG A 850 22.76 46.40 10.23
N PRO A 851 21.75 46.94 9.53
CA PRO A 851 20.76 46.24 8.73
C PRO A 851 21.30 45.89 7.32
N SER A 852 21.12 44.63 6.88
CA SER A 852 21.38 44.20 5.51
C SER A 852 20.06 43.90 4.80
N PHE A 853 19.66 44.75 3.86
CA PHE A 853 18.45 44.52 3.07
C PHE A 853 18.78 43.87 1.74
N ALA A 854 18.11 42.77 1.40
CA ALA A 854 18.22 42.14 0.08
C ALA A 854 16.96 41.34 -0.27
N ARG A 855 16.67 41.27 -1.58
CA ARG A 855 15.76 40.29 -2.18
C ARG A 855 16.52 39.14 -2.82
N TRP A 856 17.64 39.45 -3.48
CA TRP A 856 18.53 38.43 -4.03
C TRP A 856 19.79 38.33 -3.17
N VAL A 857 20.14 37.11 -2.78
CA VAL A 857 21.38 36.81 -2.04
C VAL A 857 22.22 35.87 -2.89
N ARG A 858 23.54 36.08 -2.97
CA ARG A 858 24.44 35.19 -3.72
C ARG A 858 25.79 34.97 -3.09
N VAL A 859 26.36 33.81 -3.39
CA VAL A 859 27.67 33.34 -2.98
C VAL A 859 28.60 33.41 -4.18
N VAL A 860 29.60 34.29 -4.15
CA VAL A 860 30.60 34.45 -5.23
C VAL A 860 31.94 33.87 -4.78
N ILE A 861 32.28 32.69 -5.29
CA ILE A 861 33.51 31.97 -4.97
C ILE A 861 34.73 32.74 -5.49
N GLN A 862 35.87 32.66 -4.78
CA GLN A 862 37.16 33.13 -5.27
C GLN A 862 38.00 31.93 -5.75
N GLY A 863 38.28 31.86 -7.05
CA GLY A 863 39.00 30.73 -7.69
C GLY A 863 38.08 29.73 -8.41
N SER A 864 38.54 28.48 -8.55
CA SER A 864 37.90 27.42 -9.36
C SER A 864 38.19 26.02 -8.81
N GLY A 865 37.27 25.05 -8.97
CA GLY A 865 37.49 23.64 -8.62
C GLY A 865 36.20 22.81 -8.62
N ASP A 866 36.30 21.52 -8.26
CA ASP A 866 35.18 20.54 -8.19
C ASP A 866 34.26 20.76 -6.97
N LEU A 867 33.76 21.99 -6.82
CA LEU A 867 33.12 22.49 -5.61
C LEU A 867 31.72 21.89 -5.36
N ARG A 868 31.35 21.76 -4.09
CA ARG A 868 30.10 21.13 -3.64
C ARG A 868 29.44 21.95 -2.53
N LEU A 869 28.28 22.54 -2.80
CA LEU A 869 27.45 23.23 -1.82
C LEU A 869 26.17 22.42 -1.62
N TRP A 870 26.03 21.73 -0.48
CA TRP A 870 24.86 20.90 -0.18
C TRP A 870 23.66 21.71 0.31
N GLU A 871 23.88 22.87 0.95
CA GLU A 871 22.78 23.71 1.45
C GLU A 871 23.21 25.19 1.53
N PHE A 872 22.28 26.10 1.26
CA PHE A 872 22.39 27.56 1.26
C PHE A 872 21.11 28.14 1.90
N GLN A 873 21.23 28.54 3.16
CA GLN A 873 20.13 29.07 3.96
C GLN A 873 20.29 30.56 4.20
N VAL A 874 19.17 31.29 4.29
CA VAL A 874 19.12 32.74 4.51
C VAL A 874 18.02 33.04 5.52
N PHE A 875 18.29 33.88 6.51
CA PHE A 875 17.35 34.12 7.62
C PHE A 875 17.11 35.62 7.86
N GLU A 876 15.91 35.95 8.35
CA GLU A 876 15.52 37.33 8.64
C GLU A 876 16.02 37.82 10.02
N ASP A 877 15.98 39.14 10.22
CA ASP A 877 16.35 39.85 11.44
C ASP A 877 15.09 40.24 12.22
N THR A 878 14.70 39.39 13.18
CA THR A 878 13.44 39.49 13.93
C THR A 878 13.46 40.52 15.06
N GLU A 879 14.60 41.14 15.37
CA GLU A 879 14.70 42.17 16.42
C GLU A 879 14.06 43.50 16.00
N THR A 880 12.85 43.78 16.51
CA THR A 880 12.05 44.95 16.14
C THR A 880 12.79 46.29 16.30
N PRO A 881 13.01 47.08 15.22
CA PRO A 881 13.57 48.42 15.32
C PRO A 881 12.53 49.39 15.88
N VAL A 882 12.77 49.94 17.08
CA VAL A 882 11.84 50.84 17.75
C VAL A 882 11.93 52.27 17.19
N THR A 883 10.75 52.88 16.97
CA THR A 883 10.48 54.31 16.65
C THR A 883 10.82 54.84 15.25
N SER A 884 10.08 55.88 14.87
CA SER A 884 9.96 56.47 13.54
C SER A 884 10.17 57.99 13.55
N ALA A 885 10.74 58.56 12.48
CA ALA A 885 10.70 60.00 12.19
C ALA A 885 11.00 60.31 10.71
N SER A 886 10.60 61.51 10.27
CA SER A 886 10.51 61.91 8.86
C SER A 886 11.65 62.83 8.37
N THR A 887 12.01 62.69 7.09
CA THR A 887 12.56 63.70 6.16
C THR A 887 13.95 64.36 6.33
N THR A 888 14.56 64.59 5.15
CA THR A 888 15.51 65.67 4.75
C THR A 888 17.04 65.46 4.85
N ALA A 889 17.62 65.10 3.70
CA ALA A 889 18.77 65.72 3.03
C ALA A 889 20.19 65.82 3.68
N SER A 890 21.16 65.25 2.94
CA SER A 890 22.45 65.85 2.53
C SER A 890 23.75 65.56 3.30
N THR A 891 24.70 65.00 2.53
CA THR A 891 26.18 65.24 2.49
C THR A 891 27.15 64.85 3.65
N THR A 892 28.19 64.14 3.20
CA THR A 892 29.62 64.17 3.64
C THR A 892 30.16 63.42 4.89
N SER A 893 31.03 62.45 4.58
CA SER A 893 32.44 62.30 5.03
C SER A 893 32.84 61.68 6.40
N THR A 894 33.47 60.50 6.27
CA THR A 894 34.78 60.08 6.84
C THR A 894 35.02 59.81 8.35
N SER A 895 35.26 58.52 8.65
CA SER A 895 36.53 57.95 9.18
C SER A 895 36.80 57.68 10.68
N THR A 896 37.69 56.67 10.89
CA THR A 896 38.57 56.35 12.05
C THR A 896 38.05 55.71 13.35
N VAL A 897 38.16 54.37 13.41
CA VAL A 897 39.08 53.58 14.27
C VAL A 897 39.40 54.05 15.71
N ALA A 898 39.17 53.17 16.70
CA ALA A 898 40.02 53.03 17.91
C ALA A 898 39.88 51.62 18.57
N THR A 899 40.92 51.14 19.25
CA THR A 899 41.04 49.82 19.91
C THR A 899 41.36 49.97 21.40
N VAL A 900 40.85 49.08 22.29
CA VAL A 900 41.45 48.75 23.61
C VAL A 900 41.17 47.26 23.93
N ALA A 901 41.99 46.61 24.78
CA ALA A 901 42.08 45.15 24.94
C ALA A 901 42.03 44.64 26.40
N THR A 902 42.25 43.32 26.54
CA THR A 902 43.01 42.57 27.60
C THR A 902 42.35 41.90 28.83
N THR A 903 42.76 40.63 29.01
CA THR A 903 43.18 39.86 30.23
C THR A 903 42.23 38.91 30.99
N GLU A 904 42.86 37.97 31.72
CA GLU A 904 42.43 36.59 32.04
C GLU A 904 42.28 36.28 33.56
N VAL A 905 42.27 34.98 33.90
CA VAL A 905 42.52 34.24 35.19
C VAL A 905 41.26 33.57 35.77
N GLY A 906 41.25 32.30 36.22
CA GLY A 906 42.27 31.22 36.25
C GLY A 906 42.13 30.25 37.45
N THR A 907 42.94 29.18 37.52
CA THR A 907 43.12 28.16 38.62
C THR A 907 42.28 26.85 38.58
N THR A 908 42.64 25.85 39.42
CA THR A 908 42.71 24.40 39.08
C THR A 908 42.67 23.43 40.31
N LEU A 909 42.80 22.09 40.08
CA LEU A 909 43.17 20.95 40.98
C LEU A 909 42.02 20.21 41.74
N SER A 910 42.09 18.90 42.13
CA SER A 910 42.75 17.66 41.59
C SER A 910 42.47 16.38 42.44
N GLY A 911 42.43 15.20 41.81
CA GLY A 911 42.78 13.87 42.42
C GLY A 911 41.65 13.09 43.15
N VAL A 912 41.78 11.79 43.56
CA VAL A 912 42.86 10.75 43.44
C VAL A 912 42.22 9.32 43.39
N VAL A 913 42.96 8.31 42.88
CA VAL A 913 42.55 6.89 42.64
C VAL A 913 42.83 5.93 43.82
N THR A 914 42.11 4.81 43.94
CA THR A 914 42.59 3.55 44.59
C THR A 914 41.87 2.29 44.03
N THR A 915 42.33 1.06 44.35
CA THR A 915 42.14 -0.15 43.50
C THR A 915 41.99 -1.51 44.22
N GLN A 916 41.64 -2.56 43.44
CA GLN A 916 41.88 -4.01 43.65
C GLN A 916 40.87 -4.83 44.52
N PRO A 917 40.79 -6.19 44.37
CA PRO A 917 39.50 -6.93 44.34
C PRO A 917 39.39 -8.15 45.29
N GLU A 918 38.25 -8.87 45.27
CA GLU A 918 38.17 -10.36 45.21
C GLU A 918 36.71 -10.89 44.99
N THR A 919 36.44 -12.19 45.14
CA THR A 919 35.37 -12.94 44.44
C THR A 919 34.27 -13.62 45.29
N THR A 920 33.20 -14.02 44.58
CA THR A 920 32.29 -15.20 44.79
C THR A 920 31.03 -15.14 45.68
N VAL A 921 30.11 -16.06 45.30
CA VAL A 921 28.86 -16.54 45.94
C VAL A 921 27.55 -15.83 45.53
N VAL A 922 26.54 -16.65 45.22
CA VAL A 922 25.20 -16.29 44.71
C VAL A 922 24.19 -16.22 45.86
N THR A 923 23.32 -15.21 45.83
CA THR A 923 21.99 -15.25 46.46
C THR A 923 21.01 -14.39 45.66
N SER A 924 19.88 -14.97 45.26
CA SER A 924 18.81 -14.25 44.56
C SER A 924 17.85 -13.60 45.56
N THR A 925 17.90 -12.27 45.65
CA THR A 925 16.88 -11.47 46.34
C THR A 925 16.37 -10.37 45.42
N VAL A 926 15.17 -10.54 44.90
CA VAL A 926 14.48 -9.52 44.11
C VAL A 926 13.96 -8.43 45.07
N GLY A 927 14.77 -7.39 45.26
CA GLY A 927 14.25 -6.10 45.71
C GLY A 927 13.46 -5.42 44.58
N PRO A 928 12.59 -4.44 44.90
CA PRO A 928 11.94 -3.64 43.87
C PRO A 928 12.97 -2.77 43.16
N SER A 929 13.47 -3.26 42.03
CA SER A 929 14.32 -2.47 41.13
C SER A 929 13.45 -1.41 40.46
N THR A 930 13.36 -0.24 41.08
CA THR A 930 12.96 0.99 40.40
C THR A 930 14.06 1.36 39.41
N THR A 931 14.08 0.69 38.25
CA THR A 931 14.83 1.15 37.09
C THR A 931 14.43 2.60 36.83
N PRO A 932 15.38 3.55 36.77
CA PRO A 932 15.03 4.92 36.43
C PRO A 932 14.32 4.94 35.07
N PHE A 933 13.22 5.68 34.98
CA PHE A 933 12.56 5.91 33.70
C PHE A 933 13.35 7.00 32.99
N TYR A 934 14.24 6.62 32.08
CA TYR A 934 15.16 7.55 31.40
C TYR A 934 14.48 8.38 30.28
N GLY A 935 13.24 8.08 29.92
CA GLY A 935 12.56 8.67 28.77
C GLY A 935 12.79 7.90 27.46
N PRO A 936 12.11 8.29 26.37
CA PRO A 936 12.19 7.63 25.06
C PRO A 936 13.58 7.76 24.42
N ASN A 937 13.85 6.99 23.35
CA ASN A 937 15.05 7.18 22.56
C ASN A 937 14.90 8.42 21.65
N LEU A 938 15.34 9.57 22.15
CA LEU A 938 15.34 10.84 21.44
C LEU A 938 16.17 10.81 20.15
N ALA A 939 17.08 9.85 19.97
CA ALA A 939 17.91 9.72 18.76
C ALA A 939 17.29 8.87 17.65
N PHE A 940 16.24 8.08 17.93
CA PHE A 940 15.72 7.10 16.96
C PHE A 940 15.26 7.75 15.65
N GLN A 941 15.81 7.26 14.54
CA GLN A 941 15.61 7.73 13.16
C GLN A 941 15.77 9.25 12.96
N LYS A 942 16.53 9.92 13.85
CA LYS A 942 16.82 11.35 13.74
C LYS A 942 17.84 11.65 12.63
N PRO A 943 17.88 12.90 12.13
CA PRO A 943 18.93 13.34 11.23
C PRO A 943 20.30 13.16 11.88
N VAL A 944 21.19 12.46 11.17
CA VAL A 944 22.56 12.20 11.62
C VAL A 944 23.56 12.50 10.52
N LEU A 945 24.68 13.11 10.92
CA LEU A 945 25.85 13.32 10.06
C LEU A 945 27.08 12.68 10.69
N SER A 946 28.06 12.36 9.85
CA SER A 946 29.32 11.75 10.27
C SER A 946 30.51 12.32 9.50
N SER A 947 31.69 12.35 10.11
CA SER A 947 32.94 12.77 9.47
C SER A 947 33.32 11.94 8.25
N SER A 948 32.89 10.67 8.21
CA SER A 948 33.05 9.76 7.09
C SER A 948 32.14 8.53 7.26
N PHE A 949 31.94 7.77 6.19
CA PHE A 949 31.45 6.39 6.24
C PHE A 949 32.28 5.50 5.31
N ARG A 950 32.42 4.22 5.68
CA ARG A 950 33.27 3.22 5.02
C ARG A 950 32.65 2.68 3.73
N SER A 951 31.33 2.56 3.69
CA SER A 951 30.55 2.08 2.56
C SER A 951 29.11 2.62 2.63
N ALA A 952 28.37 2.63 1.52
CA ALA A 952 26.98 3.10 1.50
C ALA A 952 26.04 2.23 2.38
N THR A 953 26.45 1.00 2.68
CA THR A 953 25.79 0.07 3.60
C THR A 953 26.15 0.31 5.08
N GLU A 954 27.15 1.15 5.36
CA GLU A 954 27.64 1.48 6.71
C GLU A 954 27.49 2.98 7.01
N HIS A 955 26.40 3.59 6.54
CA HIS A 955 26.13 5.03 6.59
C HIS A 955 25.62 5.50 7.97
N ALA A 956 25.72 6.79 8.27
CA ALA A 956 25.45 7.37 9.60
C ALA A 956 24.08 6.96 10.22
N TYR A 957 23.01 6.88 9.43
CA TYR A 957 21.67 6.52 9.93
C TYR A 957 21.61 5.10 10.51
N LYS A 958 22.56 4.22 10.15
CA LYS A 958 22.74 2.88 10.72
C LYS A 958 23.39 2.87 12.11
N ALA A 959 23.50 4.02 12.76
CA ALA A 959 23.77 4.12 14.20
C ALA A 959 22.53 4.51 15.01
N VAL A 960 21.37 4.78 14.40
CA VAL A 960 20.17 5.29 15.10
C VAL A 960 18.85 4.71 14.58
N ASP A 961 18.87 3.65 13.77
CA ASP A 961 17.66 3.06 13.20
C ASP A 961 17.10 1.86 13.98
N GLY A 962 17.69 1.53 15.14
CA GLY A 962 17.27 0.45 16.04
C GLY A 962 17.75 -0.94 15.62
N ASP A 963 18.39 -1.09 14.45
CA ASP A 963 18.90 -2.35 13.95
C ASP A 963 20.35 -2.58 14.42
N VAL A 964 20.48 -3.22 15.58
CA VAL A 964 21.77 -3.56 16.21
C VAL A 964 22.66 -4.53 15.42
N GLU A 965 22.17 -5.12 14.32
CA GLU A 965 23.00 -5.88 13.38
C GLU A 965 23.50 -5.07 12.18
N SER A 966 22.96 -3.86 12.00
CA SER A 966 23.55 -2.83 11.13
C SER A 966 24.58 -1.99 11.89
N GLN A 967 25.30 -1.10 11.19
CA GLN A 967 26.22 -0.14 11.81
C GLN A 967 26.51 1.06 10.90
N TRP A 968 26.75 2.23 11.49
CA TRP A 968 27.66 3.22 10.89
C TRP A 968 29.10 2.77 11.10
N ALA A 969 29.97 2.88 10.09
CA ALA A 969 31.41 2.64 10.26
C ALA A 969 32.24 3.74 9.61
N SER A 970 33.18 4.34 10.35
CA SER A 970 34.07 5.36 9.82
C SER A 970 35.15 4.76 8.90
N VAL A 971 35.79 5.61 8.09
CA VAL A 971 37.07 5.28 7.46
C VAL A 971 38.21 5.25 8.49
N SER A 972 39.34 4.66 8.13
CA SER A 972 40.53 4.47 8.99
C SER A 972 41.37 5.74 9.19
N LEU A 973 40.76 6.76 9.79
CA LEU A 973 41.41 8.03 10.18
C LEU A 973 41.22 8.28 11.69
N ASN A 974 41.89 9.30 12.22
CA ASN A 974 41.71 9.78 13.59
C ASN A 974 40.52 10.77 13.67
N ASP A 975 40.11 11.10 14.90
CA ASP A 975 39.13 12.15 15.23
C ASP A 975 37.83 12.05 14.41
N GLN A 976 37.36 10.82 14.22
CA GLN A 976 36.15 10.51 13.48
C GLN A 976 34.92 10.69 14.36
N TRP A 977 33.86 11.26 13.81
CA TRP A 977 32.66 11.59 14.59
C TRP A 977 31.36 11.19 13.89
N LEU A 978 30.34 10.97 14.71
CA LEU A 978 28.93 10.90 14.30
C LEU A 978 28.12 11.77 15.26
N TRP A 979 27.16 12.52 14.73
CA TRP A 979 26.28 13.38 15.51
C TRP A 979 24.81 13.28 15.10
N VAL A 980 23.94 13.55 16.08
CA VAL A 980 22.48 13.49 15.98
C VAL A 980 21.89 14.88 16.22
N ASP A 981 20.97 15.30 15.36
CA ASP A 981 20.03 16.39 15.65
C ASP A 981 18.76 15.81 16.28
N LEU A 982 18.47 16.13 17.53
CA LEU A 982 17.25 15.66 18.19
C LEU A 982 15.97 16.36 17.64
N LEU A 983 16.11 17.34 16.73
CA LEU A 983 15.04 18.16 16.13
C LEU A 983 14.27 18.97 17.19
N GLY A 984 15.01 19.54 18.13
CA GLY A 984 14.51 20.34 19.24
C GLY A 984 15.43 20.26 20.45
N LEU A 985 15.25 21.16 21.42
CA LEU A 985 16.01 21.15 22.67
C LEU A 985 15.43 20.08 23.62
N TYR A 986 16.26 19.22 24.22
CA TYR A 986 15.84 18.19 25.19
C TYR A 986 16.75 18.14 26.41
N ALA A 987 16.19 17.77 27.57
CA ALA A 987 16.95 17.52 28.79
C ALA A 987 17.50 16.08 28.79
N VAL A 988 18.60 15.86 28.08
CA VAL A 988 19.26 14.55 27.93
C VAL A 988 19.85 14.08 29.26
N ASN A 989 19.31 13.00 29.81
CA ASN A 989 19.75 12.40 31.07
C ASN A 989 20.67 11.18 30.86
N ARG A 990 20.73 10.60 29.66
CA ARG A 990 21.55 9.41 29.37
C ARG A 990 21.88 9.27 27.88
N VAL A 991 23.05 8.68 27.58
CA VAL A 991 23.48 8.24 26.25
C VAL A 991 23.97 6.79 26.35
N VAL A 992 23.59 5.93 25.41
CA VAL A 992 24.04 4.55 25.31
C VAL A 992 24.63 4.31 23.92
N LEU A 993 25.71 3.55 23.86
CA LEU A 993 26.47 3.24 22.66
C LEU A 993 26.77 1.76 22.56
N LEU A 994 26.43 1.15 21.43
CA LEU A 994 26.86 -0.17 21.01
C LEU A 994 27.86 0.00 19.85
N PHE A 995 29.13 -0.29 20.09
CA PHE A 995 30.19 -0.25 19.09
C PHE A 995 30.38 -1.62 18.43
N GLY A 996 30.71 -1.62 17.13
CA GLY A 996 31.30 -2.77 16.45
C GLY A 996 32.82 -2.73 16.55
N ASP A 997 33.45 -1.86 15.75
CA ASP A 997 34.85 -1.47 15.84
C ASP A 997 35.02 -0.44 16.98
N VAL A 998 35.53 -0.88 18.13
CA VAL A 998 35.60 -0.06 19.35
C VAL A 998 36.84 0.86 19.36
N PRO A 999 36.71 2.19 19.56
CA PRO A 999 37.86 3.09 19.60
C PRO A 999 38.63 3.01 20.92
N GLN A 1000 39.92 3.34 20.90
CA GLN A 1000 40.75 3.38 22.12
C GLN A 1000 40.30 4.47 23.10
N GLN A 1001 39.75 5.56 22.58
CA GLN A 1001 39.19 6.69 23.33
C GLN A 1001 38.11 7.37 22.49
N PHE A 1002 37.05 7.86 23.12
CA PHE A 1002 36.08 8.77 22.49
C PHE A 1002 35.59 9.85 23.45
N VAL A 1003 35.00 10.90 22.89
CA VAL A 1003 34.39 12.01 23.63
C VAL A 1003 32.91 12.13 23.25
N LEU A 1004 32.02 12.18 24.23
CA LEU A 1004 30.66 12.68 24.04
C LEU A 1004 30.68 14.19 24.17
N GLN A 1005 30.13 14.90 23.18
CA GLN A 1005 29.97 16.36 23.20
C GLN A 1005 28.53 16.74 22.86
N SER A 1006 28.07 17.91 23.30
CA SER A 1006 26.76 18.45 22.95
C SER A 1006 26.84 19.94 22.60
N ALA A 1007 25.95 20.39 21.71
CA ALA A 1007 25.75 21.80 21.40
C ALA A 1007 24.24 22.12 21.47
N PRO A 1008 23.78 23.02 22.36
CA PRO A 1008 22.38 23.45 22.35
C PRO A 1008 22.00 24.21 21.07
N ASP A 1009 22.98 24.86 20.45
CA ASP A 1009 22.88 25.71 19.25
C ASP A 1009 23.47 25.06 17.98
N GLY A 1010 23.95 23.81 18.06
CA GLY A 1010 24.66 23.11 16.97
C GLY A 1010 26.08 23.61 16.68
N ILE A 1011 26.48 24.74 17.28
CA ILE A 1011 27.69 25.50 16.95
C ILE A 1011 28.73 25.36 18.08
N LYS A 1012 28.33 25.47 19.34
CA LYS A 1012 29.21 25.51 20.52
C LYS A 1012 29.24 24.16 21.25
N TRP A 1013 29.96 23.23 20.66
CA TRP A 1013 30.20 21.90 21.20
C TRP A 1013 30.98 21.94 22.52
N SER A 1014 30.39 21.34 23.56
CA SER A 1014 30.94 21.22 24.91
C SER A 1014 31.10 19.75 25.29
N ASP A 1015 32.24 19.39 25.89
CA ASP A 1015 32.52 18.03 26.35
C ASP A 1015 31.59 17.60 27.50
N LEU A 1016 30.90 16.48 27.32
CA LEU A 1016 30.06 15.84 28.34
C LEU A 1016 30.78 14.70 29.05
N ALA A 1017 31.55 13.89 28.31
CA ALA A 1017 32.33 12.79 28.87
C ALA A 1017 33.48 12.38 27.95
N THR A 1018 34.67 12.14 28.52
CA THR A 1018 35.79 11.50 27.83
C THR A 1018 35.94 10.07 28.31
N VAL A 1019 35.78 9.09 27.42
CA VAL A 1019 35.82 7.65 27.75
C VAL A 1019 37.10 7.03 27.19
N ASN A 1020 37.92 6.45 28.08
CA ASN A 1020 39.18 5.79 27.74
C ASN A 1020 39.04 4.26 27.86
N GLY A 1021 39.53 3.51 26.87
CA GLY A 1021 39.52 2.05 26.89
C GLY A 1021 38.11 1.45 26.84
N ALA A 1022 37.31 1.88 25.88
CA ALA A 1022 35.90 1.51 25.78
C ALA A 1022 35.67 0.00 25.57
N SER A 1023 34.56 -0.50 26.11
CA SER A 1023 33.95 -1.78 25.77
C SER A 1023 32.99 -1.64 24.59
N GLY A 1024 32.64 -2.75 23.93
CA GLY A 1024 31.66 -2.75 22.83
C GLY A 1024 30.26 -2.26 23.21
N PHE A 1025 29.96 -2.14 24.50
CA PHE A 1025 28.80 -1.43 25.03
C PHE A 1025 29.25 -0.39 26.05
N VAL A 1026 28.71 0.82 25.98
CA VAL A 1026 28.97 1.94 26.92
C VAL A 1026 27.65 2.64 27.25
N SER A 1027 27.47 3.05 28.50
CA SER A 1027 26.31 3.83 28.95
C SER A 1027 26.80 4.97 29.85
N THR A 1028 26.43 6.20 29.52
CA THR A 1028 26.81 7.42 30.24
C THR A 1028 25.55 8.13 30.72
N GLU A 1029 25.50 8.52 31.99
CA GLU A 1029 24.35 9.20 32.60
C GLU A 1029 24.75 10.60 33.07
N PHE A 1030 23.82 11.56 32.97
CA PHE A 1030 24.03 12.97 33.28
C PHE A 1030 23.08 13.42 34.40
N GLN A 1031 23.65 13.92 35.49
CA GLN A 1031 22.91 14.46 36.63
C GLN A 1031 23.61 15.76 37.12
N PRO A 1032 23.03 16.95 36.91
CA PRO A 1032 21.75 17.21 36.22
C PRO A 1032 21.78 16.82 34.73
N ALA A 1033 20.60 16.67 34.14
CA ALA A 1033 20.45 16.41 32.71
C ALA A 1033 20.99 17.58 31.85
N VAL A 1034 21.52 17.25 30.67
CA VAL A 1034 22.10 18.18 29.72
C VAL A 1034 21.01 18.71 28.79
N LEU A 1035 20.73 20.00 28.84
CA LEU A 1035 19.80 20.65 27.90
C LEU A 1035 20.50 20.89 26.56
N THR A 1036 20.17 20.12 25.52
CA THR A 1036 20.78 20.22 24.19
C THR A 1036 19.84 19.80 23.06
N GLN A 1037 20.08 20.31 21.84
CA GLN A 1037 19.46 19.79 20.61
C GLN A 1037 20.41 18.84 19.86
N TRP A 1038 21.71 19.12 19.87
CA TRP A 1038 22.69 18.38 19.06
C TRP A 1038 23.64 17.62 19.99
N LEU A 1039 23.94 16.36 19.67
CA LEU A 1039 24.83 15.50 20.46
C LEU A 1039 25.72 14.66 19.55
N ARG A 1040 27.02 14.56 19.88
CA ARG A 1040 28.01 13.86 19.06
C ARG A 1040 28.96 12.96 19.83
N VAL A 1041 29.40 11.93 19.13
CA VAL A 1041 30.43 10.97 19.54
C VAL A 1041 31.67 11.26 18.70
N VAL A 1042 32.80 11.60 19.33
CA VAL A 1042 34.07 11.86 18.66
C VAL A 1042 35.07 10.77 19.04
N CYS A 1043 35.19 9.76 18.20
CA CYS A 1043 36.17 8.68 18.32
C CYS A 1043 37.58 9.20 17.95
N GLN A 1044 38.54 9.13 18.88
CA GLN A 1044 39.93 9.58 18.63
C GLN A 1044 40.65 8.77 17.56
N THR A 1045 40.21 7.52 17.35
CA THR A 1045 40.57 6.63 16.23
C THR A 1045 39.31 6.19 15.52
N SER A 1046 39.41 5.68 14.30
CA SER A 1046 38.30 5.07 13.56
C SER A 1046 37.48 4.08 14.41
N CYS A 1047 36.16 4.09 14.22
CA CYS A 1047 35.20 3.30 14.99
C CYS A 1047 34.00 2.88 14.12
N SER A 1048 33.17 1.97 14.63
CA SER A 1048 31.82 1.73 14.10
C SER A 1048 30.81 1.67 15.24
N ILE A 1049 29.62 2.23 15.03
CA ILE A 1049 28.53 2.30 15.99
C ILE A 1049 27.36 1.54 15.37
N ARG A 1050 26.94 0.46 16.04
CA ARG A 1050 25.74 -0.33 15.73
C ARG A 1050 24.47 0.35 16.20
N GLU A 1051 24.52 1.03 17.36
CA GLU A 1051 23.39 1.78 17.92
C GLU A 1051 23.89 2.89 18.87
N LEU A 1052 23.23 4.05 18.81
CA LEU A 1052 23.43 5.24 19.64
C LEU A 1052 22.05 5.69 20.11
N THR A 1053 21.69 5.31 21.34
CA THR A 1053 20.45 5.79 21.96
C THR A 1053 20.73 7.01 22.84
N ILE A 1054 19.82 7.98 22.83
CA ILE A 1054 19.91 9.21 23.62
C ILE A 1054 18.58 9.36 24.35
N HIS A 1055 18.60 9.46 25.67
CA HIS A 1055 17.39 9.48 26.50
C HIS A 1055 17.31 10.77 27.33
N GLY A 1056 16.10 11.31 27.48
CA GLY A 1056 15.87 12.59 28.13
C GLY A 1056 14.40 13.01 28.15
N ASP A 1057 14.14 14.15 28.78
CA ASP A 1057 12.80 14.74 28.92
C ASP A 1057 12.56 15.89 27.93
N VAL A 1058 11.30 16.08 27.54
CA VAL A 1058 10.85 17.16 26.64
C VAL A 1058 10.59 18.46 27.43
N PRO A 1059 11.19 19.60 27.07
CA PRO A 1059 10.94 20.87 27.74
C PRO A 1059 9.47 21.29 27.61
N GLY A 1060 8.82 21.51 28.75
CA GLY A 1060 7.38 21.75 28.85
C GLY A 1060 6.64 20.69 29.67
N ALA A 1061 7.22 19.50 29.83
CA ALA A 1061 6.75 18.49 30.77
C ALA A 1061 6.89 18.96 32.23
N THR A 1062 5.84 19.59 32.76
CA THR A 1062 5.76 19.95 34.19
C THR A 1062 5.51 18.71 35.02
N THR A 1063 6.60 18.01 35.37
CA THR A 1063 6.55 16.88 36.29
C THR A 1063 5.98 17.33 37.64
N ALA A 1064 4.87 16.69 38.06
CA ALA A 1064 4.21 16.93 39.33
C ALA A 1064 5.01 16.35 40.51
N THR A 1065 6.21 16.90 40.72
CA THR A 1065 7.19 16.45 41.72
C THR A 1065 6.61 16.69 43.12
N THR A 1066 6.09 15.63 43.74
CA THR A 1066 5.46 15.72 45.07
C THR A 1066 6.57 15.82 46.14
N ALA A 1067 7.07 17.03 46.34
CA ALA A 1067 8.21 17.32 47.21
C ALA A 1067 7.90 17.07 48.70
N THR A 1068 8.23 15.87 49.16
CA THR A 1068 8.16 15.50 50.58
C THR A 1068 9.25 16.22 51.38
N THR A 1069 8.88 17.31 52.04
CA THR A 1069 9.66 17.90 53.14
C THR A 1069 9.04 17.49 54.48
N SER A 1070 9.86 17.33 55.52
CA SER A 1070 9.54 16.39 56.60
C SER A 1070 9.61 16.96 58.01
N SER A 1071 8.82 16.31 58.89
CA SER A 1071 9.04 16.22 60.35
C SER A 1071 8.78 17.48 61.19
N PRO A 1072 8.65 17.37 62.53
CA PRO A 1072 8.23 16.20 63.33
C PRO A 1072 7.05 16.51 64.29
N LEU A 1073 6.38 15.47 64.82
CA LEU A 1073 6.19 15.29 66.27
C LEU A 1073 5.61 13.91 66.62
N THR A 1074 5.68 13.56 67.90
CA THR A 1074 5.58 12.18 68.43
C THR A 1074 4.28 11.89 69.17
N THR A 1075 3.92 10.59 69.25
CA THR A 1075 3.09 9.95 70.31
C THR A 1075 1.61 10.41 70.43
N THR A 1076 0.64 9.64 70.96
CA THR A 1076 0.63 8.36 71.71
C THR A 1076 -0.75 7.69 71.65
N ALA A 1077 -0.81 6.34 71.56
CA ALA A 1077 -1.88 5.45 72.08
C ALA A 1077 -3.37 5.72 71.63
N ALA A 1078 -4.39 4.89 71.89
CA ALA A 1078 -4.50 3.60 72.60
C ALA A 1078 -5.72 2.77 72.05
N VAL A 1079 -5.75 1.46 72.35
CA VAL A 1079 -6.84 0.70 73.03
C VAL A 1079 -8.31 1.16 72.81
N SER A 1080 -9.32 0.31 72.51
CA SER A 1080 -9.41 -1.13 72.14
C SER A 1080 -10.88 -1.53 71.81
N THR A 1081 -11.12 -2.80 71.43
CA THR A 1081 -12.37 -3.60 71.68
C THR A 1081 -13.68 -3.15 70.97
N THR A 1082 -14.70 -3.99 70.66
CA THR A 1082 -14.98 -5.42 70.94
C THR A 1082 -15.99 -6.01 69.92
N GLN A 1083 -15.96 -7.35 69.72
CA GLN A 1083 -17.03 -8.28 69.27
C GLN A 1083 -17.70 -8.07 67.87
N GLU A 1084 -17.92 -9.06 66.98
CA GLU A 1084 -18.14 -10.53 67.03
C GLU A 1084 -19.64 -10.95 67.11
N VAL A 1085 -19.96 -12.17 66.60
CA VAL A 1085 -21.23 -12.94 66.72
C VAL A 1085 -22.38 -12.54 65.75
N THR A 1086 -23.15 -13.42 65.08
CA THR A 1086 -23.02 -14.74 64.38
C THR A 1086 -24.33 -14.98 63.59
N GLY A 1087 -24.42 -15.86 62.58
CA GLY A 1087 -25.72 -16.27 62.01
C GLY A 1087 -25.72 -17.44 61.00
N THR A 1088 -26.58 -18.45 61.20
CA THR A 1088 -26.64 -19.75 60.50
C THR A 1088 -28.04 -20.40 60.66
N SER A 1089 -28.59 -21.26 59.78
CA SER A 1089 -28.24 -21.70 58.40
C SER A 1089 -29.35 -22.64 57.84
N THR A 1090 -29.15 -23.17 56.62
CA THR A 1090 -29.60 -24.50 56.09
C THR A 1090 -31.10 -24.85 55.91
N GLU A 1091 -31.41 -25.34 54.69
CA GLU A 1091 -32.41 -26.39 54.30
C GLU A 1091 -33.93 -26.13 54.39
N GLY A 1092 -34.76 -26.87 53.61
CA GLY A 1092 -36.20 -27.02 53.94
C GLY A 1092 -37.32 -27.21 52.87
N THR A 1093 -37.09 -27.70 51.63
CA THR A 1093 -38.09 -28.37 50.74
C THR A 1093 -39.60 -27.97 50.67
N THR A 1094 -40.06 -27.51 49.49
CA THR A 1094 -41.39 -27.78 48.82
C THR A 1094 -42.72 -27.37 49.54
N SER A 1095 -43.80 -26.92 48.89
CA SER A 1095 -44.34 -27.27 47.56
C SER A 1095 -45.35 -26.24 46.98
N THR A 1096 -45.54 -26.25 45.64
CA THR A 1096 -46.66 -25.63 44.85
C THR A 1096 -46.80 -24.09 44.89
N THR A 1097 -47.17 -23.36 43.81
CA THR A 1097 -47.70 -23.70 42.47
C THR A 1097 -47.02 -22.89 41.34
N GLY A 1098 -46.98 -23.43 40.10
CA GLY A 1098 -46.74 -22.66 38.86
C GLY A 1098 -45.44 -23.02 38.11
N PRO A 1099 -45.50 -23.81 37.02
CA PRO A 1099 -44.32 -24.28 36.27
C PRO A 1099 -43.93 -23.38 35.09
N VAL A 1100 -42.78 -23.71 34.48
CA VAL A 1100 -42.05 -22.91 33.48
C VAL A 1100 -41.76 -23.73 32.20
N ASN A 1101 -41.57 -23.02 31.07
CA ASN A 1101 -40.91 -23.41 29.82
C ASN A 1101 -41.64 -24.21 28.72
N ARG A 1102 -41.20 -23.91 27.49
CA ARG A 1102 -41.42 -24.55 26.17
C ARG A 1102 -42.84 -24.54 25.57
N VAL A 1103 -42.93 -23.95 24.37
CA VAL A 1103 -43.86 -24.38 23.30
C VAL A 1103 -43.07 -24.42 21.98
N ASN A 1104 -43.19 -25.52 21.23
CA ASN A 1104 -42.76 -25.66 19.84
C ASN A 1104 -44.02 -25.57 18.92
N LEU A 1105 -43.86 -25.55 17.60
CA LEU A 1105 -44.92 -25.27 16.62
C LEU A 1105 -46.24 -26.06 16.80
N ALA A 1106 -47.31 -25.46 16.24
CA ALA A 1106 -48.67 -25.98 16.01
C ALA A 1106 -49.62 -25.93 17.25
N GLU A 1107 -50.95 -25.82 17.09
CA GLU A 1107 -51.80 -26.43 16.05
C GLU A 1107 -53.15 -25.69 15.80
N LEU A 1108 -54.03 -26.33 14.98
CA LEU A 1108 -55.51 -26.18 14.87
C LEU A 1108 -56.13 -25.09 13.95
N LYS A 1109 -56.22 -25.46 12.66
CA LYS A 1109 -57.36 -25.22 11.74
C LYS A 1109 -58.65 -25.90 12.29
N PRO A 1110 -59.89 -25.47 11.93
CA PRO A 1110 -60.54 -25.77 10.63
C PRO A 1110 -61.36 -24.55 10.07
N VAL A 1111 -62.04 -24.54 8.91
CA VAL A 1111 -62.78 -25.57 8.12
C VAL A 1111 -62.69 -25.31 6.60
N LEU A 1112 -62.37 -26.38 5.84
CA LEU A 1112 -62.84 -26.85 4.50
C LEU A 1112 -63.64 -25.92 3.56
N ALA A 1113 -63.54 -25.98 2.21
CA ALA A 1113 -62.70 -26.76 1.26
C ALA A 1113 -62.61 -25.95 -0.09
N SER A 1114 -62.38 -26.41 -1.34
CA SER A 1114 -62.13 -27.68 -2.09
C SER A 1114 -61.79 -27.27 -3.55
N SER A 1115 -61.08 -28.00 -4.43
CA SER A 1115 -60.26 -29.23 -4.37
C SER A 1115 -59.46 -29.39 -5.69
N GLN A 1116 -58.45 -30.27 -5.76
CA GLN A 1116 -57.53 -30.47 -6.90
C GLN A 1116 -58.13 -31.20 -8.12
N ARG A 1117 -57.47 -31.04 -9.29
CA ARG A 1117 -57.10 -32.07 -10.32
C ARG A 1117 -55.90 -31.49 -11.11
N LEU A 1118 -54.74 -32.16 -11.13
CA LEU A 1118 -54.29 -33.24 -12.03
C LEU A 1118 -53.89 -32.77 -13.46
N ALA A 1119 -52.93 -33.46 -14.06
CA ALA A 1119 -52.01 -32.92 -15.07
C ALA A 1119 -52.21 -33.46 -16.50
N THR A 1120 -51.27 -33.08 -17.39
CA THR A 1120 -50.99 -33.59 -18.77
C THR A 1120 -51.59 -32.77 -19.94
N GLU A 1121 -50.91 -32.86 -21.08
CA GLU A 1121 -51.31 -32.48 -22.46
C GLU A 1121 -51.19 -31.00 -22.91
N HIS A 1122 -50.04 -30.70 -23.51
CA HIS A 1122 -49.82 -30.09 -24.84
C HIS A 1122 -50.89 -29.22 -25.57
N VAL A 1123 -50.37 -28.15 -26.21
CA VAL A 1123 -50.78 -27.56 -27.51
C VAL A 1123 -52.01 -26.61 -27.57
N SER A 1124 -51.67 -25.32 -27.74
CA SER A 1124 -52.28 -24.29 -28.62
C SER A 1124 -53.79 -24.13 -28.77
N ARG A 1125 -54.27 -22.87 -28.64
CA ARG A 1125 -54.80 -22.06 -29.77
C ARG A 1125 -55.29 -20.64 -29.39
N MET A 1126 -54.39 -19.67 -29.51
CA MET A 1126 -54.60 -18.37 -30.18
C MET A 1126 -53.23 -18.00 -30.78
N VAL A 1127 -53.07 -17.50 -32.01
CA VAL A 1127 -54.04 -16.99 -32.99
C VAL A 1127 -54.03 -17.85 -34.26
N ASP A 1128 -55.16 -17.87 -35.00
CA ASP A 1128 -55.24 -18.40 -36.37
C ASP A 1128 -55.98 -17.39 -37.25
N ALA A 1129 -55.54 -17.26 -38.52
CA ALA A 1129 -56.01 -16.34 -39.57
C ALA A 1129 -55.90 -14.81 -39.26
N SER A 1130 -55.68 -13.91 -40.24
CA SER A 1130 -55.50 -14.11 -41.69
C SER A 1130 -54.48 -13.12 -42.29
N LEU A 1131 -53.51 -13.64 -43.05
CA LEU A 1131 -53.02 -12.98 -44.27
C LEU A 1131 -53.97 -13.35 -45.42
N SER A 1132 -54.32 -12.38 -46.28
CA SER A 1132 -55.28 -12.59 -47.37
C SER A 1132 -54.67 -12.33 -48.75
N THR A 1133 -54.38 -13.42 -49.49
CA THR A 1133 -54.41 -13.51 -50.97
C THR A 1133 -53.39 -12.66 -51.78
N GLN A 1134 -52.96 -13.02 -53.00
CA GLN A 1134 -53.39 -14.08 -53.94
C GLN A 1134 -52.28 -14.42 -54.98
N TRP A 1135 -52.11 -15.71 -55.31
CA TRP A 1135 -51.72 -16.27 -56.64
C TRP A 1135 -50.39 -15.84 -57.34
N ALA A 1136 -49.82 -16.55 -58.32
CA ALA A 1136 -49.81 -18.00 -58.65
C ALA A 1136 -48.76 -18.32 -59.76
N SER A 1137 -48.36 -19.60 -59.85
CA SER A 1137 -47.92 -20.36 -61.04
C SER A 1137 -46.48 -20.24 -61.63
N ALA A 1138 -46.06 -21.39 -62.20
CA ALA A 1138 -45.18 -21.60 -63.38
C ALA A 1138 -43.64 -21.78 -63.24
N THR A 1139 -43.24 -23.05 -63.13
CA THR A 1139 -42.21 -23.78 -63.94
C THR A 1139 -40.74 -23.31 -64.05
N GLY A 1140 -39.81 -24.23 -63.79
CA GLY A 1140 -38.41 -24.19 -64.27
C GLY A 1140 -37.48 -25.19 -63.57
N ASP A 1141 -37.03 -26.23 -64.26
CA ASP A 1141 -35.97 -27.17 -63.83
C ASP A 1141 -34.59 -26.45 -63.75
N VAL A 1142 -33.51 -26.94 -63.11
CA VAL A 1142 -32.82 -28.23 -63.28
C VAL A 1142 -31.94 -28.57 -62.06
N ALA A 1143 -31.83 -29.86 -61.73
CA ALA A 1143 -30.86 -30.48 -60.79
C ALA A 1143 -29.85 -31.37 -61.59
N PRO A 1144 -28.74 -31.95 -61.07
CA PRO A 1144 -28.43 -32.36 -59.68
C PRO A 1144 -26.99 -31.95 -59.20
N TRP A 1145 -26.46 -32.28 -58.00
CA TRP A 1145 -26.05 -33.60 -57.49
C TRP A 1145 -26.11 -33.75 -55.94
N ALA A 1146 -26.64 -34.91 -55.49
CA ALA A 1146 -26.27 -35.78 -54.35
C ALA A 1146 -25.79 -35.16 -53.00
N TRP A 1147 -26.49 -35.30 -51.85
CA TRP A 1147 -26.73 -36.52 -51.02
C TRP A 1147 -25.41 -37.20 -50.60
N VAL A 1148 -25.06 -37.51 -49.33
CA VAL A 1148 -25.80 -38.05 -48.14
C VAL A 1148 -24.80 -38.07 -46.93
N ASP A 1149 -25.08 -38.13 -45.61
CA ASP A 1149 -26.31 -38.28 -44.78
C ASP A 1149 -26.08 -37.89 -43.28
N LEU A 1150 -27.13 -38.00 -42.45
CA LEU A 1150 -27.19 -38.35 -41.01
C LEU A 1150 -26.65 -37.42 -39.88
N LEU A 1151 -27.60 -36.73 -39.24
CA LEU A 1151 -27.92 -36.70 -37.79
C LEU A 1151 -26.85 -37.04 -36.72
N GLY A 1152 -26.64 -36.13 -35.77
CA GLY A 1152 -25.91 -36.37 -34.52
C GLY A 1152 -26.21 -35.35 -33.40
N VAL A 1153 -27.12 -35.72 -32.50
CA VAL A 1153 -27.54 -35.00 -31.27
C VAL A 1153 -26.37 -34.48 -30.41
N TYR A 1154 -26.47 -33.25 -29.88
CA TYR A 1154 -26.39 -32.99 -28.43
C TYR A 1154 -27.03 -31.65 -28.02
N ASN A 1155 -27.56 -31.63 -26.80
CA ASN A 1155 -28.18 -30.54 -26.05
C ASN A 1155 -27.93 -30.82 -24.55
#